data_AF-A0A0B3S289-F1
#
_entry.id   AF-A0A0B3S289-F1
#
_cell.length_a   1.000
_cell.length_b   1.000
_cell.length_c   1.000
_cell.angle_alpha   90.00
_cell.angle_beta   90.00
_cell.angle_gamma   90.00
#
_symmetry.space_group_name_H-M   'P 1'
#
loop_
_entity.id
_entity.type
_entity.pdbx_description
1 polymer ?
#
loop_
_entity_poly.entity_id
_entity_poly.type
_entity_poly.pdbx_seq_one_letter_code
_entity_poly.pdbx_strand_id
1 'polypeptide(L)'
;MPILPMPLASAGEAATAWLFGGNILAPRAPMTGPGSYAEAVEAMGVTGLRYPGGSLTESYFDLSDPDATTVVHNETGERQAFMPLSDVMAYAEETGRAVTIVLPTREQVSARFDDNGDRYADVDEAELRGFVRDVVTGEYGDAPVAGFEIGNEYWGSGRMNAVEYGRVAAEMTRIIDAELQALAPLYPGAAEIDILVQMGTNFGESSLDEAYDGMSNLEIIADLNATYGLDLPPGRGVDWTEFNNLLVIEQFDPQELAAVDGVIAHVYSRGADMPHTRYFALDQIQDTWFEENPDLEIHVTEWNLRSNSDSLDDDRDYGLFQAQEMLEQVEAFLAAGVDAAQVWPLIQNTPSALGLGQEWSGSTPPGEMFALMSANIPGMTMLDFAPSDPRETEFEGAGLEVHGFADGSDMLLYIMAPQGGGFVQSSVDLSGLVADVGRVEAVVLGVAPGQAPGDNASDAVLERMEPEDVWDEGEVDVLLAEGEILQVRLIDVTPTAGFAPIFASTAPGAGAIEDVLLDEEEIEVGNSATDLPDPGGRPSAPALAEAPAPEAPEELSLVLGFSESARDPQPEVPDTTQDWGAVLPRFQPSGDQRAMPDDTPEAPVPSWGVGFPARPAIEWPDTGRAEVDGLFSGVPERFLSPERGDGADGPSGHAGPTATDPGEAAQELLRLMGFAPSGGDTGGPDPLGDGLFPDLPDPEDPPVDHGGPADDMGLGWALSVMPLLAAAGLG
;
A
#
# COMPACT_ATOMS: atom_id res chain seq x y z
N MET A 1 -19.97 -30.47 1.48
CA MET A 1 -18.92 -30.85 2.43
C MET A 1 -17.61 -30.96 1.68
N PRO A 2 -16.93 -29.82 1.44
CA PRO A 2 -15.49 -29.82 1.28
C PRO A 2 -14.83 -30.49 2.50
N ILE A 3 -13.91 -31.42 2.23
CA ILE A 3 -12.98 -31.92 3.24
C ILE A 3 -11.77 -31.00 3.16
N LEU A 4 -11.47 -30.31 4.25
CA LEU A 4 -10.31 -29.43 4.25
C LEU A 4 -9.07 -30.31 4.09
N PRO A 5 -8.21 -30.04 3.09
CA PRO A 5 -6.99 -30.81 2.95
C PRO A 5 -6.17 -30.66 4.23
N MET A 6 -5.42 -31.71 4.56
CA MET A 6 -4.31 -31.57 5.51
C MET A 6 -3.41 -30.44 5.01
N PRO A 7 -3.15 -29.38 5.81
CA PRO A 7 -2.06 -28.48 5.49
C PRO A 7 -0.81 -29.29 5.23
N LEU A 8 -0.03 -28.89 4.23
CA LEU A 8 1.27 -29.52 4.01
C LEU A 8 2.37 -28.81 4.80
N ALA A 9 2.14 -27.55 5.22
CA ALA A 9 3.06 -26.76 6.02
C ALA A 9 2.34 -25.62 6.80
N SER A 10 3.12 -24.96 7.68
CA SER A 10 2.84 -23.60 8.14
C SER A 10 3.56 -22.60 7.23
N ALA A 11 2.99 -21.43 6.95
CA ALA A 11 3.54 -20.45 6.02
C ALA A 11 3.79 -19.08 6.67
N GLY A 12 4.79 -18.37 6.13
CA GLY A 12 5.15 -17.02 6.56
C GLY A 12 5.67 -16.92 7.98
N GLU A 13 5.82 -15.69 8.45
CA GLU A 13 6.16 -15.38 9.84
C GLU A 13 4.92 -15.37 10.74
N ALA A 14 5.14 -15.49 12.05
CA ALA A 14 4.06 -15.34 13.02
C ALA A 14 3.65 -13.86 13.10
N ALA A 15 2.34 -13.60 13.07
CA ALA A 15 1.82 -12.25 13.11
C ALA A 15 2.20 -11.53 14.40
N THR A 16 2.71 -10.32 14.27
CA THR A 16 2.96 -9.45 15.42
C THR A 16 1.79 -8.49 15.60
N ALA A 17 1.69 -7.89 16.79
CA ALA A 17 0.72 -6.82 17.01
C ALA A 17 1.01 -5.59 16.13
N TRP A 18 2.25 -5.43 15.64
CA TRP A 18 2.68 -4.27 14.84
C TRP A 18 2.07 -4.23 13.44
N LEU A 19 1.48 -5.33 12.96
CA LEU A 19 0.72 -5.37 11.71
C LEU A 19 -0.62 -4.60 11.79
N PHE A 20 -1.08 -4.26 13.00
CA PHE A 20 -2.40 -3.65 13.24
C PHE A 20 -2.30 -2.20 13.71
N GLY A 21 -1.36 -1.44 13.15
CA GLY A 21 -1.27 0.00 13.35
C GLY A 21 -2.30 0.79 12.53
N GLY A 22 -2.43 2.09 12.80
CA GLY A 22 -3.40 2.95 12.14
C GLY A 22 -2.92 4.38 11.87
N ASN A 23 -3.33 4.90 10.71
CA ASN A 23 -3.00 6.25 10.26
C ASN A 23 -3.89 7.34 10.87
N ILE A 24 -3.27 8.37 11.43
CA ILE A 24 -3.94 9.54 12.02
C ILE A 24 -3.84 10.74 11.08
N LEU A 25 -4.98 11.13 10.48
CA LEU A 25 -5.06 12.36 9.68
C LEU A 25 -5.45 13.53 10.56
N ALA A 26 -4.47 14.38 10.85
CA ALA A 26 -4.58 15.51 11.77
C ALA A 26 -5.85 16.40 11.62
N PRO A 27 -6.39 16.66 10.41
CA PRO A 27 -7.53 17.56 10.24
C PRO A 27 -8.91 16.90 10.33
N ARG A 28 -9.00 15.57 10.43
CA ARG A 28 -10.29 14.86 10.38
C ARG A 28 -11.02 15.01 11.70
N ALA A 29 -10.56 14.28 12.71
CA ALA A 29 -11.14 14.25 14.05
C ALA A 29 -10.11 14.71 15.09
N PRO A 30 -10.54 15.20 16.27
CA PRO A 30 -9.61 15.40 17.39
C PRO A 30 -9.02 14.06 17.87
N MET A 31 -7.90 14.11 18.60
CA MET A 31 -7.28 12.89 19.14
C MET A 31 -8.18 12.23 20.20
N THR A 32 -8.76 13.03 21.11
CA THR A 32 -9.62 12.53 22.20
C THR A 32 -10.94 13.29 22.28
N GLY A 33 -11.94 12.68 22.95
CA GLY A 33 -13.29 13.21 23.09
C GLY A 33 -14.32 12.49 22.20
N PRO A 34 -15.59 12.95 22.19
CA PRO A 34 -16.61 12.34 21.35
C PRO A 34 -16.26 12.45 19.86
N GLY A 35 -16.41 11.35 19.11
CA GLY A 35 -16.12 11.31 17.68
C GLY A 35 -14.63 11.37 17.35
N SER A 36 -13.76 11.02 18.30
CA SER A 36 -12.30 11.18 18.17
C SER A 36 -11.60 9.97 17.57
N TYR A 37 -10.33 10.16 17.20
CA TYR A 37 -9.44 9.06 16.84
C TYR A 37 -9.25 8.05 17.98
N ALA A 38 -9.25 8.48 19.25
CA ALA A 38 -9.16 7.55 20.38
C ALA A 38 -10.32 6.55 20.40
N GLU A 39 -11.55 6.99 20.08
CA GLU A 39 -12.69 6.07 20.00
C GLU A 39 -12.54 5.08 18.83
N ALA A 40 -12.02 5.51 17.68
CA ALA A 40 -11.73 4.64 16.54
C ALA A 40 -10.59 3.65 16.83
N VAL A 41 -9.48 4.11 17.41
CA VAL A 41 -8.31 3.30 17.79
C VAL A 41 -8.71 2.20 18.76
N GLU A 42 -9.50 2.52 19.79
CA GLU A 42 -9.97 1.52 20.76
C GLU A 42 -10.99 0.54 20.14
N ALA A 43 -11.90 1.01 19.30
CA ALA A 43 -12.90 0.16 18.65
C ALA A 43 -12.27 -0.84 17.68
N MET A 44 -11.29 -0.39 16.90
CA MET A 44 -10.60 -1.20 15.89
C MET A 44 -9.41 -1.99 16.45
N GLY A 45 -9.06 -1.83 17.72
CA GLY A 45 -7.91 -2.50 18.32
C GLY A 45 -6.58 -2.07 17.69
N VAL A 46 -6.44 -0.82 17.27
CA VAL A 46 -5.19 -0.30 16.68
C VAL A 46 -4.07 -0.36 17.73
N THR A 47 -2.87 -0.82 17.33
CA THR A 47 -1.76 -1.15 18.24
C THR A 47 -0.62 -0.14 18.20
N GLY A 48 -0.43 0.54 17.08
CA GLY A 48 0.55 1.61 16.86
C GLY A 48 -0.08 2.77 16.08
N LEU A 49 0.53 3.96 16.17
CA LEU A 49 0.02 5.17 15.53
C LEU A 49 1.03 5.72 14.53
N ARG A 50 0.59 6.03 13.31
CA ARG A 50 1.38 6.81 12.33
C ARG A 50 0.86 8.24 12.24
N TYR A 51 1.74 9.22 12.39
CA TYR A 51 1.37 10.63 12.38
C TYR A 51 2.50 11.56 11.88
N PRO A 52 2.18 12.62 11.10
CA PRO A 52 0.90 12.84 10.43
C PRO A 52 0.70 11.82 9.30
N GLY A 53 -0.53 11.35 9.09
CA GLY A 53 -0.84 10.44 7.99
C GLY A 53 -0.99 11.16 6.64
N GLY A 54 -0.49 10.53 5.58
CA GLY A 54 -0.70 10.90 4.18
C GLY A 54 -0.01 12.18 3.73
N SER A 55 -0.46 12.72 2.58
CA SER A 55 0.12 13.90 1.93
C SER A 55 0.12 15.18 2.79
N LEU A 56 -0.61 15.17 3.91
CA LEU A 56 -0.67 16.26 4.87
C LEU A 56 0.71 16.57 5.46
N THR A 57 1.56 15.56 5.63
CA THR A 57 2.94 15.74 6.09
C THR A 57 3.67 16.72 5.18
N GLU A 58 3.62 16.50 3.86
CA GLU A 58 4.35 17.31 2.89
C GLU A 58 3.72 18.68 2.63
N SER A 59 2.41 18.84 2.85
CA SER A 59 1.70 20.10 2.58
C SER A 59 1.65 21.05 3.80
N TYR A 60 1.69 20.50 5.02
CA TYR A 60 1.30 21.24 6.23
C TYR A 60 2.21 21.07 7.44
N PHE A 61 2.88 19.93 7.61
CA PHE A 61 3.61 19.66 8.85
C PHE A 61 4.93 20.45 8.88
N ASP A 62 5.14 21.21 9.96
CA ASP A 62 6.27 22.13 10.14
C ASP A 62 7.06 21.69 11.37
N LEU A 63 8.30 21.26 11.17
CA LEU A 63 9.17 20.77 12.24
C LEU A 63 9.53 21.86 13.25
N SER A 64 9.41 23.14 12.89
CA SER A 64 9.68 24.27 13.80
C SER A 64 8.51 24.60 14.74
N ASP A 65 7.30 24.11 14.44
CA ASP A 65 6.09 24.30 15.25
C ASP A 65 5.14 23.08 15.13
N PRO A 66 5.56 21.89 15.59
CA PRO A 66 4.77 20.65 15.44
C PRO A 66 3.49 20.61 16.31
N ASP A 67 3.32 21.60 17.20
CA ASP A 67 2.11 21.79 18.01
C ASP A 67 1.18 22.88 17.43
N ALA A 68 1.43 23.33 16.20
CA ALA A 68 0.58 24.31 15.53
C ALA A 68 -0.86 23.78 15.36
N THR A 69 -1.79 24.35 16.14
CA THR A 69 -3.24 24.08 15.99
C THR A 69 -3.86 24.64 14.70
N THR A 70 -3.12 25.44 13.94
CA THR A 70 -3.53 25.96 12.64
C THR A 70 -2.32 26.11 11.75
N VAL A 71 -2.30 25.34 10.68
CA VAL A 71 -1.22 25.25 9.70
C VAL A 71 -1.60 25.99 8.41
N VAL A 72 -0.61 26.24 7.56
CA VAL A 72 -0.79 26.90 6.27
C VAL A 72 -0.23 25.98 5.19
N HIS A 73 -1.02 25.70 4.15
CA HIS A 73 -0.57 24.91 3.02
C HIS A 73 0.60 25.64 2.34
N ASN A 74 1.72 24.95 2.17
CA ASN A 74 2.95 25.53 1.61
C ASN A 74 2.77 26.15 0.20
N GLU A 75 1.97 25.54 -0.68
CA GLU A 75 1.68 26.11 -2.01
C GLU A 75 0.49 27.08 -2.06
N THR A 76 -0.68 26.67 -1.55
CA THR A 76 -1.92 27.44 -1.77
C THR A 76 -2.08 28.59 -0.78
N GLY A 77 -1.37 28.54 0.35
CA GLY A 77 -1.53 29.46 1.47
C GLY A 77 -2.85 29.26 2.25
N GLU A 78 -3.59 28.19 1.97
CA GLU A 78 -4.82 27.85 2.68
C GLU A 78 -4.53 27.51 4.14
N ARG A 79 -5.40 27.96 5.04
CA ARG A 79 -5.30 27.68 6.48
C ARG A 79 -6.17 26.48 6.84
N GLN A 80 -5.61 25.56 7.61
CA GLN A 80 -6.32 24.37 8.04
C GLN A 80 -6.10 24.13 9.55
N ALA A 81 -7.14 23.64 10.23
CA ALA A 81 -6.97 23.15 11.59
C ALA A 81 -6.13 21.86 11.55
N PHE A 82 -5.22 21.71 12.50
CA PHE A 82 -4.30 20.59 12.55
C PHE A 82 -4.20 20.13 14.00
N MET A 83 -4.28 18.82 14.21
CA MET A 83 -4.03 18.21 15.51
C MET A 83 -2.57 18.43 15.90
N PRO A 84 -2.24 18.97 17.09
CA PRO A 84 -0.87 19.05 17.59
C PRO A 84 -0.22 17.68 17.79
N LEU A 85 1.10 17.58 17.59
CA LEU A 85 1.85 16.35 17.89
C LEU A 85 1.71 15.95 19.36
N SER A 86 1.73 16.91 20.29
CA SER A 86 1.57 16.66 21.73
C SER A 86 0.25 15.98 22.09
N ASP A 87 -0.83 16.22 21.33
CA ASP A 87 -2.12 15.57 21.58
C ASP A 87 -2.04 14.07 21.24
N VAL A 88 -1.36 13.71 20.15
CA VAL A 88 -1.11 12.31 19.75
C VAL A 88 -0.22 11.61 20.75
N MET A 89 0.91 12.24 21.10
CA MET A 89 1.88 11.70 22.05
C MET A 89 1.27 11.52 23.44
N ALA A 90 0.44 12.45 23.93
CA ALA A 90 -0.23 12.30 25.22
C ALA A 90 -1.18 11.09 25.25
N TYR A 91 -1.95 10.86 24.17
CA TYR A 91 -2.81 9.69 24.06
C TYR A 91 -2.01 8.39 23.93
N ALA A 92 -0.93 8.40 23.14
CA ALA A 92 -0.02 7.27 22.97
C ALA A 92 0.64 6.88 24.30
N GLU A 93 1.10 7.86 25.09
CA GLU A 93 1.66 7.63 26.43
C GLU A 93 0.61 7.04 27.39
N GLU A 94 -0.60 7.60 27.42
CA GLU A 94 -1.70 7.12 28.28
C GLU A 94 -2.06 5.66 27.99
N THR A 95 -1.96 5.26 26.72
CA THR A 95 -2.37 3.93 26.26
C THR A 95 -1.22 2.95 26.01
N GLY A 96 0.02 3.39 26.18
CA GLY A 96 1.22 2.57 25.97
C GLY A 96 1.48 2.19 24.52
N ARG A 97 0.99 2.98 23.56
CA ARG A 97 1.19 2.77 22.12
C ARG A 97 2.41 3.53 21.64
N ALA A 98 3.12 2.97 20.67
CA ALA A 98 4.22 3.67 20.02
C ALA A 98 3.73 4.52 18.84
N VAL A 99 4.49 5.57 18.54
CA VAL A 99 4.22 6.49 17.43
C VAL A 99 5.34 6.43 16.38
N THR A 100 4.99 6.20 15.13
CA THR A 100 5.84 6.45 13.96
C THR A 100 5.59 7.87 13.48
N ILE A 101 6.64 8.69 13.45
CA ILE A 101 6.56 10.12 13.13
C ILE A 101 7.05 10.36 11.71
N VAL A 102 6.17 10.89 10.85
CA VAL A 102 6.48 11.16 9.44
C VAL A 102 7.08 12.56 9.31
N LEU A 103 8.27 12.65 8.72
CA LEU A 103 9.03 13.89 8.53
C LEU A 103 8.83 14.44 7.12
N PRO A 104 8.57 15.76 6.93
CA PRO A 104 8.35 16.34 5.62
C PRO A 104 9.68 16.45 4.84
N THR A 105 9.61 16.19 3.54
CA THR A 105 10.78 16.17 2.64
C THR A 105 10.69 17.20 1.52
N ARG A 106 9.47 17.60 1.15
CA ARG A 106 9.19 18.45 -0.01
C ARG A 106 9.97 19.76 -0.08
N GLU A 107 10.12 20.44 1.05
CA GLU A 107 10.84 21.73 1.13
C GLU A 107 12.33 21.56 1.45
N GLN A 108 12.80 20.32 1.64
CA GLN A 108 14.20 19.98 1.97
C GLN A 108 15.06 19.78 0.71
N VAL A 109 14.63 20.34 -0.42
CA VAL A 109 15.27 20.22 -1.73
C VAL A 109 15.62 21.61 -2.27
N SER A 110 16.81 21.74 -2.83
CA SER A 110 17.32 23.03 -3.31
C SER A 110 16.68 23.47 -4.63
N ALA A 111 16.77 24.77 -4.92
CA ALA A 111 16.46 25.31 -6.25
C ALA A 111 17.60 25.09 -7.29
N ARG A 112 18.67 24.36 -6.94
CA ARG A 112 19.82 24.11 -7.79
C ARG A 112 19.72 22.71 -8.39
N PHE A 113 20.02 22.61 -9.67
CA PHE A 113 20.05 21.36 -10.42
C PHE A 113 21.50 20.95 -10.73
N ASP A 114 21.74 19.66 -10.81
CA ASP A 114 22.98 19.10 -11.36
C ASP A 114 22.96 19.07 -12.90
N ASP A 115 23.95 18.41 -13.49
CA ASP A 115 24.09 18.29 -14.94
C ASP A 115 23.04 17.35 -15.57
N ASN A 116 22.40 16.48 -14.77
CA ASN A 116 21.35 15.57 -15.19
C ASN A 116 19.95 16.21 -15.07
N GLY A 117 19.84 17.33 -14.35
CA GLY A 117 18.57 18.02 -14.13
C GLY A 117 17.89 17.61 -12.84
N ASP A 118 18.61 16.97 -11.91
CA ASP A 118 18.11 16.58 -10.59
C ASP A 118 18.52 17.64 -9.56
N ARG A 119 17.61 17.98 -8.65
CA ARG A 119 17.90 18.90 -7.56
C ARG A 119 18.84 18.29 -6.52
N TYR A 120 19.61 19.14 -5.84
CA TYR A 120 20.36 18.76 -4.65
C TYR A 120 19.48 18.85 -3.40
N ALA A 121 19.79 18.05 -2.37
CA ALA A 121 19.24 18.24 -1.02
C ALA A 121 19.62 19.62 -0.45
N ASP A 122 18.75 20.15 0.41
CA ASP A 122 18.91 21.41 1.13
C ASP A 122 18.31 21.28 2.54
N VAL A 123 18.65 20.20 3.25
CA VAL A 123 18.07 19.88 4.56
C VAL A 123 18.50 20.93 5.60
N ASP A 124 17.54 21.53 6.32
CA ASP A 124 17.88 22.36 7.49
C ASP A 124 18.30 21.47 8.67
N GLU A 125 19.61 21.16 8.73
CA GLU A 125 20.17 20.30 9.76
C GLU A 125 19.92 20.82 11.19
N ALA A 126 19.83 22.14 11.40
CA ALA A 126 19.63 22.68 12.74
C ALA A 126 18.19 22.46 13.21
N GLU A 127 17.22 22.64 12.31
CA GLU A 127 15.81 22.38 12.56
C GLU A 127 15.56 20.88 12.79
N LEU A 128 16.03 20.02 11.90
CA LEU A 128 15.83 18.56 12.02
C LEU A 128 16.44 18.00 13.30
N ARG A 129 17.68 18.39 13.66
CA ARG A 129 18.29 17.99 14.94
C ARG A 129 17.53 18.52 16.15
N GLY A 130 16.98 19.73 16.04
CA GLY A 130 16.14 20.33 17.08
C GLY A 130 14.93 19.44 17.33
N PHE A 131 14.16 19.17 16.27
CA PHE A 131 12.96 18.35 16.31
C PHE A 131 13.22 16.95 16.90
N VAL A 132 14.22 16.22 16.36
CA VAL A 132 14.57 14.87 16.87
C VAL A 132 14.91 14.90 18.35
N ARG A 133 15.70 15.89 18.79
CA ARG A 133 16.04 16.05 20.20
C ARG A 133 14.82 16.34 21.06
N ASP A 134 13.95 17.24 20.62
CA ASP A 134 12.81 17.68 21.39
C ASP A 134 11.79 16.53 21.54
N VAL A 135 11.58 15.73 20.49
CA VAL A 135 10.84 14.46 20.55
C VAL A 135 11.46 13.49 21.57
N VAL A 136 12.75 13.15 21.41
CA VAL A 136 13.43 12.15 22.26
C VAL A 136 13.52 12.57 23.72
N THR A 137 13.60 13.88 23.98
CA THR A 137 13.73 14.43 25.34
C THR A 137 12.38 14.68 26.02
N GLY A 138 11.27 14.36 25.34
CA GLY A 138 9.91 14.40 25.87
C GLY A 138 9.25 15.78 25.82
N GLU A 139 9.72 16.71 24.97
CA GLU A 139 9.10 18.05 24.82
C GLU A 139 7.64 17.95 24.39
N TYR A 140 7.32 16.99 23.51
CA TYR A 140 5.98 16.73 23.00
C TYR A 140 5.26 15.58 23.73
N GLY A 141 5.85 15.01 24.78
CA GLY A 141 5.31 13.85 25.52
C GLY A 141 6.26 12.67 25.56
N ASP A 142 6.06 11.77 26.52
CA ASP A 142 6.99 10.67 26.83
C ASP A 142 6.55 9.32 26.19
N ALA A 143 5.66 9.36 25.20
CA ALA A 143 5.24 8.15 24.49
C ALA A 143 6.42 7.46 23.79
N PRO A 144 6.43 6.12 23.70
CA PRO A 144 7.39 5.42 22.86
C PRO A 144 7.32 5.91 21.41
N VAL A 145 8.47 6.18 20.80
CA VAL A 145 8.58 6.47 19.37
C VAL A 145 9.10 5.20 18.72
N ALA A 146 8.38 4.67 17.73
CA ALA A 146 8.79 3.49 16.98
C ALA A 146 9.86 3.87 15.94
N GLY A 147 9.62 4.92 15.17
CA GLY A 147 10.57 5.36 14.16
C GLY A 147 10.27 6.74 13.58
N PHE A 148 11.25 7.25 12.84
CA PHE A 148 11.11 8.41 11.97
C PHE A 148 11.00 7.94 10.52
N GLU A 149 9.86 8.24 9.90
CA GLU A 149 9.63 8.01 8.48
C GLU A 149 10.04 9.23 7.67
N ILE A 150 10.92 9.03 6.69
CA ILE A 150 11.43 10.14 5.87
C ILE A 150 10.54 10.34 4.63
N GLY A 151 9.64 11.31 4.75
CA GLY A 151 8.72 11.75 3.70
C GLY A 151 7.47 10.90 3.58
N ASN A 152 6.51 11.41 2.80
CA ASN A 152 5.32 10.68 2.38
C ASN A 152 5.12 10.81 0.86
N GLU A 153 5.14 9.68 0.15
CA GLU A 153 4.97 9.58 -1.30
C GLU A 153 5.82 10.63 -2.03
N TYR A 154 7.14 10.48 -1.97
CA TYR A 154 8.09 11.49 -2.46
C TYR A 154 7.81 11.89 -3.93
N TRP A 155 7.33 10.93 -4.71
CA TRP A 155 7.00 11.05 -6.13
C TRP A 155 5.72 11.87 -6.39
N GLY A 156 4.82 11.94 -5.42
CA GLY A 156 3.54 12.62 -5.48
C GLY A 156 3.58 13.89 -4.64
N SER A 157 3.21 13.79 -3.37
CA SER A 157 3.16 14.94 -2.45
C SER A 157 4.53 15.51 -2.11
N GLY A 158 5.58 14.69 -2.08
CA GLY A 158 6.96 15.19 -1.88
C GLY A 158 7.53 15.92 -3.10
N ARG A 159 6.91 15.74 -4.28
CA ARG A 159 7.28 16.34 -5.56
C ARG A 159 8.76 16.21 -5.90
N MET A 160 9.30 15.00 -5.83
CA MET A 160 10.69 14.67 -6.14
C MET A 160 10.74 13.44 -7.05
N ASN A 161 11.77 13.36 -7.90
CA ASN A 161 12.14 12.09 -8.51
C ASN A 161 12.95 11.23 -7.52
N ALA A 162 13.23 9.97 -7.88
CA ALA A 162 13.98 9.04 -7.03
C ALA A 162 15.38 9.53 -6.63
N VAL A 163 16.10 10.19 -7.53
CA VAL A 163 17.46 10.70 -7.25
C VAL A 163 17.40 11.86 -6.25
N GLU A 164 16.47 12.78 -6.43
CA GLU A 164 16.24 13.90 -5.53
C GLU A 164 15.82 13.41 -4.14
N TYR A 165 14.89 12.46 -4.07
CA TYR A 165 14.48 11.86 -2.81
C TYR A 165 15.64 11.13 -2.13
N GLY A 166 16.39 10.28 -2.85
CA GLY A 166 17.53 9.57 -2.28
C GLY A 166 18.56 10.51 -1.65
N ARG A 167 18.82 11.67 -2.27
CA ARG A 167 19.73 12.69 -1.69
C ARG A 167 19.19 13.28 -0.39
N VAL A 168 17.90 13.63 -0.36
CA VAL A 168 17.25 14.16 0.85
C VAL A 168 17.22 13.11 1.95
N ALA A 169 16.82 11.87 1.62
CA ALA A 169 16.72 10.77 2.56
C ALA A 169 18.08 10.38 3.14
N ALA A 170 19.14 10.32 2.32
CA ALA A 170 20.50 10.07 2.80
C ALA A 170 20.98 11.15 3.77
N GLU A 171 20.79 12.43 3.42
CA GLU A 171 21.20 13.54 4.29
C GLU A 171 20.40 13.57 5.61
N MET A 172 19.08 13.34 5.56
CA MET A 172 18.23 13.27 6.75
C MET A 172 18.60 12.06 7.64
N THR A 173 18.81 10.88 7.05
CA THR A 173 19.25 9.66 7.77
C THR A 173 20.53 9.92 8.55
N ARG A 174 21.55 10.49 7.90
CA ARG A 174 22.82 10.88 8.54
C ARG A 174 22.63 11.82 9.73
N ILE A 175 21.70 12.78 9.61
CA ILE A 175 21.44 13.79 10.64
C ILE A 175 20.73 13.15 11.84
N ILE A 176 19.68 12.37 11.57
CA ILE A 176 18.86 11.67 12.56
C ILE A 176 19.73 10.68 13.33
N ASP A 177 20.44 9.77 12.66
CA ASP A 177 21.33 8.78 13.27
C ASP A 177 22.34 9.44 14.21
N ALA A 178 23.03 10.48 13.72
CA ALA A 178 24.01 11.20 14.53
C ALA A 178 23.39 11.87 15.77
N GLU A 179 22.14 12.34 15.71
CA GLU A 179 21.45 12.92 16.87
C GLU A 179 20.99 11.83 17.84
N LEU A 180 20.40 10.74 17.35
CA LEU A 180 19.97 9.58 18.16
C LEU A 180 21.16 8.98 18.91
N GLN A 181 22.28 8.73 18.24
CA GLN A 181 23.51 8.25 18.87
C GLN A 181 24.05 9.21 19.94
N ALA A 182 23.93 10.52 19.73
CA ALA A 182 24.35 11.53 20.71
C ALA A 182 23.44 11.55 21.94
N LEU A 183 22.15 11.24 21.79
CA LEU A 183 21.15 11.23 22.85
C LEU A 183 21.11 9.92 23.62
N ALA A 184 21.38 8.78 22.98
CA ALA A 184 21.31 7.44 23.56
C ALA A 184 22.01 7.27 24.94
N PRO A 185 23.18 7.89 25.24
CA PRO A 185 23.79 7.80 26.56
C PRO A 185 22.97 8.42 27.71
N LEU A 186 22.07 9.36 27.40
CA LEU A 186 21.21 10.04 28.36
C LEU A 186 19.75 9.58 28.27
N TYR A 187 19.31 9.20 27.07
CA TYR A 187 17.97 8.74 26.72
C TYR A 187 18.11 7.41 25.99
N PRO A 188 18.24 6.28 26.71
CA PRO A 188 18.55 4.98 26.08
C PRO A 188 17.54 4.54 25.02
N GLY A 189 16.27 4.95 25.13
CA GLY A 189 15.24 4.67 24.12
C GLY A 189 15.55 5.28 22.75
N ALA A 190 16.44 6.29 22.65
CA ALA A 190 16.87 6.84 21.37
C ALA A 190 17.61 5.84 20.47
N ALA A 191 18.18 4.77 21.05
CA ALA A 191 18.86 3.73 20.29
C ALA A 191 17.89 2.67 19.73
N GLU A 192 16.61 2.76 20.07
CA GLU A 192 15.54 1.83 19.65
C GLU A 192 14.53 2.54 18.72
N ILE A 193 14.87 3.72 18.20
CA ILE A 193 14.03 4.47 17.27
C ILE A 193 14.55 4.22 15.87
N ASP A 194 13.70 3.64 15.03
CA ASP A 194 14.05 3.26 13.67
C ASP A 194 14.12 4.47 12.72
N ILE A 195 14.99 4.40 11.73
CA ILE A 195 15.03 5.32 10.60
C ILE A 195 14.49 4.60 9.36
N LEU A 196 13.35 5.08 8.86
CA LEU A 196 12.59 4.44 7.81
C LEU A 196 12.63 5.26 6.51
N VAL A 197 12.96 4.61 5.39
CA VAL A 197 13.08 5.25 4.06
C VAL A 197 12.11 4.63 3.07
N GLN A 198 11.56 5.42 2.15
CA GLN A 198 10.62 4.91 1.15
C GLN A 198 11.34 4.14 0.04
N MET A 199 10.73 3.04 -0.38
CA MET A 199 11.10 2.38 -1.61
C MET A 199 10.89 3.31 -2.82
N GLY A 200 11.63 3.07 -3.88
CA GLY A 200 11.42 3.70 -5.17
C GLY A 200 10.07 3.34 -5.77
N THR A 201 9.38 4.32 -6.36
CA THR A 201 8.08 4.13 -7.04
C THR A 201 8.10 4.82 -8.40
N ASN A 202 7.53 4.16 -9.42
CA ASN A 202 7.39 4.74 -10.75
C ASN A 202 6.02 5.39 -10.94
N PHE A 203 5.85 6.59 -10.38
CA PHE A 203 4.64 7.40 -10.51
C PHE A 203 4.99 8.89 -10.40
N GLY A 204 4.08 9.78 -10.80
CA GLY A 204 4.21 11.24 -10.61
C GLY A 204 5.54 11.81 -11.11
N GLU A 205 6.22 12.60 -10.28
CA GLU A 205 7.51 13.21 -10.60
C GLU A 205 8.66 12.17 -10.72
N SER A 206 8.42 10.90 -10.38
CA SER A 206 9.38 9.80 -10.48
C SER A 206 9.07 8.82 -11.63
N SER A 207 8.16 9.17 -12.54
CA SER A 207 7.81 8.36 -13.72
C SER A 207 8.94 8.31 -14.76
N LEU A 208 9.72 7.23 -14.76
CA LEU A 208 10.77 6.96 -15.74
C LEU A 208 10.20 6.52 -17.09
N ASP A 209 9.05 5.84 -17.10
CA ASP A 209 8.40 5.39 -18.33
C ASP A 209 8.02 6.54 -19.26
N GLU A 210 7.56 7.66 -18.70
CA GLU A 210 7.30 8.89 -19.45
C GLU A 210 8.61 9.53 -19.96
N ALA A 211 9.64 9.56 -19.11
CA ALA A 211 10.94 10.16 -19.45
C ALA A 211 11.65 9.43 -20.60
N TYR A 212 11.45 8.12 -20.69
CA TYR A 212 12.10 7.23 -21.65
C TYR A 212 11.19 6.79 -22.81
N ASP A 213 10.05 7.44 -23.01
CA ASP A 213 9.10 7.08 -24.08
C ASP A 213 9.77 7.05 -25.47
N GLY A 214 9.46 6.00 -26.22
CA GLY A 214 9.99 5.76 -27.56
C GLY A 214 11.43 5.25 -27.65
N MET A 215 12.14 5.07 -26.53
CA MET A 215 13.47 4.45 -26.50
C MET A 215 13.39 2.92 -26.45
N SER A 216 14.37 2.22 -27.04
CA SER A 216 14.48 0.77 -26.89
C SER A 216 15.10 0.40 -25.53
N ASN A 217 14.82 -0.81 -25.01
CA ASN A 217 15.41 -1.28 -23.75
C ASN A 217 16.94 -1.14 -23.72
N LEU A 218 17.63 -1.41 -24.83
CA LEU A 218 19.09 -1.26 -24.90
C LEU A 218 19.54 0.21 -24.72
N GLU A 219 18.79 1.15 -25.27
CA GLU A 219 19.06 2.58 -25.15
C GLU A 219 18.74 3.08 -23.74
N ILE A 220 17.62 2.65 -23.15
CA ILE A 220 17.22 2.98 -21.78
C ILE A 220 18.30 2.53 -20.79
N ILE A 221 18.69 1.26 -20.85
CA ILE A 221 19.71 0.70 -19.96
C ILE A 221 21.07 1.40 -20.14
N ALA A 222 21.46 1.68 -21.38
CA ALA A 222 22.72 2.38 -21.65
C ALA A 222 22.71 3.82 -21.12
N ASP A 223 21.56 4.51 -21.20
CA ASP A 223 21.39 5.85 -20.67
C ASP A 223 21.40 5.87 -19.15
N LEU A 224 20.60 5.03 -18.48
CA LEU A 224 20.58 4.91 -17.02
C LEU A 224 21.98 4.65 -16.44
N ASN A 225 22.73 3.70 -17.02
CA ASN A 225 24.10 3.43 -16.60
C ASN A 225 25.05 4.62 -16.82
N ALA A 226 24.87 5.37 -17.93
CA ALA A 226 25.72 6.50 -18.26
C ALA A 226 25.42 7.75 -17.42
N THR A 227 24.13 7.99 -17.14
CA THR A 227 23.62 9.17 -16.44
C THR A 227 23.78 9.02 -14.93
N TYR A 228 23.45 7.85 -14.39
CA TYR A 228 23.38 7.60 -12.96
C TYR A 228 24.45 6.65 -12.43
N GLY A 229 25.29 6.09 -13.31
CA GLY A 229 26.39 5.22 -12.88
C GLY A 229 25.97 3.81 -12.46
N LEU A 230 24.73 3.41 -12.75
CA LEU A 230 24.23 2.05 -12.49
C LEU A 230 25.03 1.00 -13.29
N ASP A 231 25.00 -0.26 -12.83
CA ASP A 231 25.65 -1.41 -13.49
C ASP A 231 24.62 -2.39 -14.09
N LEU A 232 23.65 -1.86 -14.82
CA LEU A 232 22.57 -2.68 -15.39
C LEU A 232 23.05 -3.49 -16.60
N PRO A 233 22.78 -4.81 -16.67
CA PRO A 233 23.21 -5.63 -17.79
C PRO A 233 22.52 -5.24 -19.12
N PRO A 234 23.26 -5.14 -20.23
CA PRO A 234 22.68 -4.76 -21.53
C PRO A 234 21.57 -5.74 -21.97
N GLY A 235 20.42 -5.19 -22.33
CA GLY A 235 19.30 -5.98 -22.88
C GLY A 235 18.43 -6.69 -21.83
N ARG A 236 18.57 -6.37 -20.53
CA ARG A 236 17.59 -6.78 -19.52
C ARG A 236 16.20 -6.19 -19.80
N GLY A 237 15.18 -6.81 -19.21
CA GLY A 237 13.83 -6.23 -19.16
C GLY A 237 13.84 -4.90 -18.41
N VAL A 238 12.89 -4.03 -18.74
CA VAL A 238 12.70 -2.76 -18.04
C VAL A 238 11.74 -3.00 -16.90
N ASP A 239 12.20 -2.75 -15.68
CA ASP A 239 11.39 -2.66 -14.48
C ASP A 239 11.63 -1.28 -13.86
N TRP A 240 10.63 -0.41 -13.96
CA TRP A 240 10.77 0.97 -13.55
C TRP A 240 10.79 1.16 -12.04
N THR A 241 10.13 0.27 -11.29
CA THR A 241 10.11 0.35 -9.82
C THR A 241 11.47 -0.08 -9.29
N GLU A 242 12.01 -1.18 -9.82
CA GLU A 242 13.36 -1.65 -9.54
C GLU A 242 14.40 -0.56 -9.86
N PHE A 243 14.29 0.10 -11.01
CA PHE A 243 15.21 1.18 -11.36
C PHE A 243 15.09 2.38 -10.42
N ASN A 244 13.89 2.76 -10.00
CA ASN A 244 13.72 3.81 -8.99
C ASN A 244 14.33 3.39 -7.64
N ASN A 245 14.19 2.13 -7.20
CA ASN A 245 14.87 1.63 -6.00
C ASN A 245 16.38 1.83 -6.10
N LEU A 246 16.99 1.38 -7.21
CA LEU A 246 18.43 1.52 -7.42
C LEU A 246 18.88 3.00 -7.44
N LEU A 247 18.07 3.89 -8.02
CA LEU A 247 18.37 5.33 -8.04
C LEU A 247 18.33 5.96 -6.65
N VAL A 248 17.40 5.54 -5.79
CA VAL A 248 17.34 5.98 -4.39
C VAL A 248 18.56 5.45 -3.63
N ILE A 249 18.79 4.14 -3.68
CA ILE A 249 19.88 3.45 -2.96
C ILE A 249 21.26 4.05 -3.31
N GLU A 250 21.52 4.32 -4.59
CA GLU A 250 22.81 4.86 -5.06
C GLU A 250 23.14 6.26 -4.48
N GLN A 251 22.16 6.96 -3.88
CA GLN A 251 22.43 8.24 -3.22
C GLN A 251 22.98 8.08 -1.80
N PHE A 252 22.85 6.91 -1.18
CA PHE A 252 23.35 6.65 0.18
C PHE A 252 24.81 6.21 0.12
N ASP A 253 25.64 6.80 0.98
CA ASP A 253 26.94 6.20 1.26
C ASP A 253 26.80 4.97 2.18
N PRO A 254 27.83 4.09 2.30
CA PRO A 254 27.71 2.88 3.11
C PRO A 254 27.45 3.10 4.60
N GLN A 255 27.79 4.27 5.15
CA GLN A 255 27.48 4.60 6.54
C GLN A 255 26.03 5.05 6.67
N GLU A 256 25.54 5.83 5.72
CA GLU A 256 24.14 6.30 5.69
C GLU A 256 23.19 5.11 5.48
N LEU A 257 23.49 4.21 4.54
CA LEU A 257 22.69 3.03 4.29
C LEU A 257 22.66 2.06 5.50
N ALA A 258 23.79 1.94 6.22
CA ALA A 258 23.87 1.12 7.43
C ALA A 258 23.12 1.71 8.64
N ALA A 259 22.65 2.95 8.54
CA ALA A 259 21.81 3.60 9.55
C ALA A 259 20.33 3.58 9.18
N VAL A 260 19.96 3.02 8.02
CA VAL A 260 18.56 2.73 7.67
C VAL A 260 18.17 1.43 8.35
N ASP A 261 17.10 1.46 9.13
CA ASP A 261 16.59 0.29 9.84
C ASP A 261 15.50 -0.44 9.03
N GLY A 262 14.70 0.31 8.26
CA GLY A 262 13.61 -0.27 7.48
C GLY A 262 13.24 0.47 6.21
N VAL A 263 12.58 -0.25 5.30
CA VAL A 263 12.10 0.26 4.02
C VAL A 263 10.57 0.29 4.01
N ILE A 264 10.04 1.41 3.51
CA ILE A 264 8.62 1.70 3.52
C ILE A 264 7.98 1.36 2.18
N ALA A 265 6.84 0.67 2.25
CA ALA A 265 5.92 0.47 1.14
C ALA A 265 4.53 1.04 1.45
N HIS A 266 3.85 1.54 0.42
CA HIS A 266 2.42 1.77 0.42
C HIS A 266 1.74 0.67 -0.41
N VAL A 267 0.87 -0.13 0.20
CA VAL A 267 0.24 -1.31 -0.44
C VAL A 267 -1.25 -1.07 -0.62
N TYR A 268 -1.64 -0.73 -1.84
CA TYR A 268 -3.04 -0.56 -2.21
C TYR A 268 -3.50 -1.65 -3.17
N SER A 269 -4.09 -2.71 -2.62
CA SER A 269 -4.61 -3.83 -3.43
C SER A 269 -5.73 -3.37 -4.36
N ARG A 270 -5.83 -4.02 -5.52
CA ARG A 270 -6.93 -3.86 -6.49
C ARG A 270 -7.93 -5.01 -6.43
N GLY A 271 -7.92 -5.77 -5.34
CA GLY A 271 -8.86 -6.87 -5.07
C GLY A 271 -8.55 -8.14 -5.85
N ALA A 272 -9.46 -9.11 -5.74
CA ALA A 272 -9.36 -10.44 -6.35
C ALA A 272 -9.23 -10.43 -7.89
N ASP A 273 -9.61 -9.34 -8.57
CA ASP A 273 -9.40 -9.19 -10.02
C ASP A 273 -7.93 -8.95 -10.38
N MET A 274 -7.12 -8.46 -9.45
CA MET A 274 -5.69 -8.16 -9.63
C MET A 274 -4.87 -8.52 -8.37
N PRO A 275 -4.85 -9.80 -7.95
CA PRO A 275 -4.32 -10.21 -6.65
C PRO A 275 -2.82 -9.93 -6.52
N HIS A 276 -2.06 -10.01 -7.62
CA HIS A 276 -0.63 -9.66 -7.64
C HIS A 276 -0.28 -8.25 -7.10
N THR A 277 -1.25 -7.33 -7.05
CA THR A 277 -1.02 -5.97 -6.56
C THR A 277 -0.73 -5.88 -5.06
N ARG A 278 -1.16 -6.86 -4.25
CA ARG A 278 -0.82 -6.92 -2.80
C ARG A 278 0.63 -7.34 -2.52
N TYR A 279 1.25 -8.03 -3.47
CA TYR A 279 2.63 -8.50 -3.37
C TYR A 279 3.64 -7.55 -4.01
N PHE A 280 3.23 -6.78 -5.02
CA PHE A 280 4.15 -6.07 -5.91
C PHE A 280 5.20 -5.21 -5.18
N ALA A 281 4.80 -4.37 -4.23
CA ALA A 281 5.75 -3.52 -3.51
C ALA A 281 6.71 -4.34 -2.61
N LEU A 282 6.20 -5.42 -2.00
CA LEU A 282 6.96 -6.29 -1.12
C LEU A 282 8.03 -7.06 -1.90
N ASP A 283 7.65 -7.63 -3.05
CA ASP A 283 8.56 -8.30 -3.99
C ASP A 283 9.67 -7.32 -4.44
N GLN A 284 9.32 -6.07 -4.75
CA GLN A 284 10.30 -5.06 -5.18
C GLN A 284 11.28 -4.66 -4.08
N ILE A 285 10.87 -4.67 -2.80
CA ILE A 285 11.80 -4.43 -1.68
C ILE A 285 12.77 -5.60 -1.55
N GLN A 286 12.26 -6.84 -1.58
CA GLN A 286 13.08 -8.05 -1.44
C GLN A 286 14.07 -8.21 -2.60
N ASP A 287 13.63 -7.91 -3.84
CA ASP A 287 14.44 -8.05 -5.05
C ASP A 287 15.49 -6.94 -5.19
N THR A 288 15.45 -5.87 -4.39
CA THR A 288 16.46 -4.77 -4.47
C THR A 288 17.10 -4.42 -3.14
N TRP A 289 16.33 -3.96 -2.15
CA TRP A 289 16.88 -3.41 -0.91
C TRP A 289 17.56 -4.50 -0.09
N PHE A 290 17.00 -5.71 -0.09
CA PHE A 290 17.57 -6.85 0.64
C PHE A 290 18.81 -7.43 -0.03
N GLU A 291 19.04 -7.17 -1.32
CA GLU A 291 20.32 -7.52 -1.96
C GLU A 291 21.47 -6.70 -1.36
N GLU A 292 21.20 -5.45 -0.96
CA GLU A 292 22.18 -4.53 -0.36
C GLU A 292 22.29 -4.71 1.17
N ASN A 293 21.15 -4.83 1.86
CA ASN A 293 21.09 -5.10 3.29
C ASN A 293 19.95 -6.06 3.63
N PRO A 294 20.23 -7.37 3.83
CA PRO A 294 19.21 -8.37 4.14
C PRO A 294 18.66 -8.30 5.57
N ASP A 295 19.23 -7.44 6.42
CA ASP A 295 18.78 -7.25 7.80
C ASP A 295 17.76 -6.08 7.94
N LEU A 296 17.34 -5.47 6.83
CA LEU A 296 16.34 -4.39 6.82
C LEU A 296 14.94 -4.91 7.17
N GLU A 297 14.19 -4.09 7.88
CA GLU A 297 12.76 -4.31 8.15
C GLU A 297 11.88 -3.83 6.98
N ILE A 298 10.71 -4.43 6.82
CA ILE A 298 9.66 -3.97 5.89
C ILE A 298 8.54 -3.30 6.68
N HIS A 299 8.30 -2.01 6.41
CA HIS A 299 7.24 -1.23 7.02
C HIS A 299 6.17 -0.86 6.00
N VAL A 300 4.96 -1.37 6.15
CA VAL A 300 3.81 -1.00 5.29
C VAL A 300 3.04 0.14 5.93
N THR A 301 3.47 1.38 5.68
CA THR A 301 2.97 2.55 6.44
C THR A 301 1.65 3.13 5.92
N GLU A 302 1.18 2.66 4.77
CA GLU A 302 -0.19 2.83 4.29
C GLU A 302 -0.65 1.60 3.52
N TRP A 303 -1.79 1.04 3.91
CA TRP A 303 -2.40 -0.04 3.14
C TRP A 303 -3.92 -0.08 3.24
N ASN A 304 -4.56 -0.52 2.16
CA ASN A 304 -5.99 -0.87 2.08
C ASN A 304 -6.36 -1.38 0.66
N LEU A 305 -7.64 -1.70 0.44
CA LEU A 305 -8.20 -1.70 -0.91
C LEU A 305 -8.12 -0.30 -1.52
N ARG A 306 -7.69 -0.23 -2.79
CA ARG A 306 -7.51 1.02 -3.53
C ARG A 306 -8.84 1.76 -3.69
N SER A 307 -8.92 2.99 -3.19
CA SER A 307 -10.13 3.83 -3.25
C SER A 307 -10.33 4.65 -4.53
N ASN A 308 -9.29 4.78 -5.36
CA ASN A 308 -9.33 5.53 -6.61
C ASN A 308 -8.87 4.62 -7.75
N SER A 309 -9.76 3.76 -8.22
CA SER A 309 -9.50 2.83 -9.32
C SER A 309 -10.69 2.77 -10.25
N ASP A 310 -10.44 2.86 -11.56
CA ASP A 310 -11.48 2.61 -12.57
C ASP A 310 -11.89 1.12 -12.62
N SER A 311 -11.13 0.25 -11.96
CA SER A 311 -11.40 -1.19 -11.89
C SER A 311 -12.34 -1.58 -10.74
N LEU A 312 -12.65 -0.66 -9.82
CA LEU A 312 -13.48 -0.94 -8.64
C LEU A 312 -14.67 0.01 -8.64
N ASP A 313 -15.84 -0.51 -8.29
CA ASP A 313 -17.09 0.22 -8.17
C ASP A 313 -17.38 0.51 -6.69
N ASP A 314 -17.49 1.80 -6.37
CA ASP A 314 -17.69 2.34 -5.02
C ASP A 314 -18.89 1.73 -4.28
N ASP A 315 -19.93 1.31 -5.00
CA ASP A 315 -21.15 0.76 -4.41
C ASP A 315 -21.18 -0.78 -4.37
N ARG A 316 -20.18 -1.45 -4.96
CA ARG A 316 -20.22 -2.92 -5.19
C ARG A 316 -19.00 -3.70 -4.76
N ASP A 317 -17.83 -3.07 -4.69
CA ASP A 317 -16.55 -3.79 -4.52
C ASP A 317 -15.87 -3.48 -3.16
N TYR A 318 -16.53 -2.71 -2.29
CA TYR A 318 -16.02 -2.37 -0.95
C TYR A 318 -16.79 -3.15 0.14
N GLY A 319 -16.97 -2.58 1.34
CA GLY A 319 -17.72 -3.21 2.42
C GLY A 319 -17.13 -4.56 2.82
N LEU A 320 -17.94 -5.62 2.76
CA LEU A 320 -17.51 -6.98 3.06
C LEU A 320 -16.48 -7.52 2.07
N PHE A 321 -16.46 -7.10 0.80
CA PHE A 321 -15.43 -7.57 -0.14
C PHE A 321 -14.08 -6.91 0.12
N GLN A 322 -14.08 -5.65 0.54
CA GLN A 322 -12.89 -5.02 1.09
C GLN A 322 -12.42 -5.74 2.36
N ALA A 323 -13.33 -6.14 3.24
CA ALA A 323 -12.99 -6.90 4.44
C ALA A 323 -12.27 -8.22 4.12
N GLN A 324 -12.73 -8.95 3.11
CA GLN A 324 -12.07 -10.18 2.62
C GLN A 324 -10.67 -9.86 2.11
N GLU A 325 -10.52 -8.88 1.22
CA GLU A 325 -9.21 -8.46 0.67
C GLU A 325 -8.25 -7.91 1.75
N MET A 326 -8.75 -7.40 2.87
CA MET A 326 -7.89 -7.01 3.99
C MET A 326 -7.24 -8.21 4.68
N LEU A 327 -7.92 -9.37 4.76
CA LEU A 327 -7.30 -10.60 5.28
C LEU A 327 -6.18 -11.07 4.34
N GLU A 328 -6.48 -11.10 3.04
CA GLU A 328 -5.52 -11.46 1.99
C GLU A 328 -4.24 -10.61 2.05
N GLN A 329 -4.38 -9.30 2.26
CA GLN A 329 -3.22 -8.42 2.43
C GLN A 329 -2.43 -8.74 3.70
N VAL A 330 -3.10 -9.08 4.81
CA VAL A 330 -2.40 -9.53 6.03
C VAL A 330 -1.66 -10.85 5.79
N GLU A 331 -2.24 -11.79 5.05
CA GLU A 331 -1.53 -13.03 4.67
C GLU A 331 -0.30 -12.73 3.80
N ALA A 332 -0.42 -11.81 2.84
CA ALA A 332 0.71 -11.34 2.04
C ALA A 332 1.82 -10.69 2.90
N PHE A 333 1.43 -9.92 3.94
CA PHE A 333 2.37 -9.32 4.88
C PHE A 333 3.12 -10.37 5.69
N LEU A 334 2.43 -11.40 6.17
CA LEU A 334 3.05 -12.51 6.88
C LEU A 334 3.98 -13.34 5.98
N ALA A 335 3.59 -13.57 4.73
CA ALA A 335 4.41 -14.27 3.75
C ALA A 335 5.69 -13.50 3.41
N ALA A 336 5.60 -12.17 3.33
CA ALA A 336 6.72 -11.30 2.97
C ALA A 336 7.63 -10.91 4.16
N GLY A 337 7.24 -11.22 5.40
CA GLY A 337 7.98 -10.80 6.59
C GLY A 337 7.85 -9.30 6.86
N VAL A 338 6.64 -8.74 6.76
CA VAL A 338 6.38 -7.35 7.15
C VAL A 338 6.46 -7.21 8.68
N ASP A 339 7.29 -6.29 9.15
CA ASP A 339 7.54 -6.06 10.56
C ASP A 339 6.45 -5.20 11.21
N ALA A 340 5.99 -4.17 10.49
CA ALA A 340 4.95 -3.26 10.94
C ALA A 340 4.05 -2.80 9.79
N ALA A 341 2.76 -2.62 10.07
CA ALA A 341 1.80 -2.12 9.09
C ALA A 341 0.81 -1.13 9.70
N GLN A 342 0.41 -0.12 8.93
CA GLN A 342 -0.45 0.98 9.36
C GLN A 342 -1.61 1.15 8.38
N VAL A 343 -2.81 0.76 8.78
CA VAL A 343 -3.97 0.79 7.89
C VAL A 343 -4.38 2.22 7.56
N TRP A 344 -4.76 2.45 6.30
CA TRP A 344 -5.21 3.76 5.82
C TRP A 344 -6.62 3.71 5.24
N PRO A 345 -7.52 4.66 5.58
CA PRO A 345 -7.54 5.54 6.74
C PRO A 345 -8.50 5.03 7.83
N LEU A 346 -8.22 5.37 9.10
CA LEU A 346 -9.14 5.06 10.20
C LEU A 346 -10.43 5.88 10.14
N ILE A 347 -10.35 7.18 9.84
CA ILE A 347 -11.50 8.10 9.70
C ILE A 347 -11.33 8.92 8.43
N GLN A 348 -12.23 8.78 7.46
CA GLN A 348 -12.19 9.49 6.17
C GLN A 348 -13.55 9.41 5.45
N ASN A 349 -13.66 10.07 4.30
CA ASN A 349 -14.79 9.95 3.38
C ASN A 349 -14.39 9.25 2.05
N THR A 350 -13.41 8.36 2.09
CA THR A 350 -13.05 7.54 0.91
C THR A 350 -13.86 6.25 0.92
N PRO A 351 -14.13 5.64 -0.25
CA PRO A 351 -14.78 4.34 -0.35
C PRO A 351 -14.14 3.25 0.52
N SER A 352 -12.81 3.30 0.75
CA SER A 352 -12.09 2.33 1.59
C SER A 352 -11.96 2.68 3.08
N ALA A 353 -12.57 3.77 3.56
CA ALA A 353 -12.38 4.20 4.95
C ALA A 353 -12.89 3.17 5.98
N LEU A 354 -12.14 2.93 7.06
CA LEU A 354 -12.60 2.03 8.12
C LEU A 354 -13.67 2.66 9.03
N GLY A 355 -13.67 3.98 9.10
CA GLY A 355 -14.71 4.81 9.70
C GLY A 355 -15.06 5.96 8.76
N LEU A 356 -16.35 6.14 8.49
CA LEU A 356 -16.82 7.20 7.59
C LEU A 356 -16.97 8.53 8.34
N GLY A 357 -16.60 9.62 7.68
CA GLY A 357 -16.89 10.98 8.13
C GLY A 357 -15.66 11.86 8.39
N GLN A 358 -15.91 12.90 9.18
CA GLN A 358 -14.92 13.77 9.80
C GLN A 358 -14.87 13.55 11.33
N GLU A 359 -15.73 12.69 11.85
CA GLU A 359 -15.79 12.31 13.26
C GLU A 359 -16.08 10.81 13.29
N TRP A 360 -15.57 10.12 14.31
CA TRP A 360 -15.88 8.72 14.51
C TRP A 360 -17.36 8.53 14.86
N SER A 361 -18.05 7.68 14.12
CA SER A 361 -19.47 7.36 14.37
C SER A 361 -19.76 5.87 14.46
N GLY A 362 -18.74 5.02 14.27
CA GLY A 362 -18.84 3.57 14.23
C GLY A 362 -17.99 3.01 13.10
N SER A 363 -17.70 1.71 13.18
CA SER A 363 -16.93 1.01 12.16
C SER A 363 -17.80 0.69 10.95
N THR A 364 -17.17 0.76 9.79
CA THR A 364 -17.67 0.13 8.56
C THR A 364 -17.43 -1.39 8.61
N PRO A 365 -17.97 -2.18 7.67
CA PRO A 365 -17.67 -3.61 7.59
C PRO A 365 -16.17 -3.96 7.57
N PRO A 366 -15.29 -3.31 6.76
CA PRO A 366 -13.85 -3.54 6.82
C PRO A 366 -13.23 -3.06 8.15
N GLY A 367 -13.80 -2.03 8.79
CA GLY A 367 -13.37 -1.62 10.14
C GLY A 367 -13.62 -2.70 11.21
N GLU A 368 -14.77 -3.38 11.17
CA GLU A 368 -15.04 -4.53 12.05
C GLU A 368 -14.15 -5.73 11.71
N MET A 369 -13.86 -5.98 10.43
CA MET A 369 -12.92 -7.03 10.05
C MET A 369 -11.50 -6.75 10.56
N PHE A 370 -11.01 -5.52 10.42
CA PHE A 370 -9.73 -5.11 11.00
C PHE A 370 -9.70 -5.33 12.51
N ALA A 371 -10.79 -5.00 13.22
CA ALA A 371 -10.91 -5.25 14.67
C ALA A 371 -10.86 -6.74 15.02
N LEU A 372 -11.54 -7.58 14.24
CA LEU A 372 -11.53 -9.04 14.39
C LEU A 372 -10.13 -9.60 14.19
N MET A 373 -9.42 -9.18 13.15
CA MET A 373 -8.05 -9.61 12.87
C MET A 373 -7.09 -9.15 13.96
N SER A 374 -7.10 -7.87 14.32
CA SER A 374 -6.24 -7.31 15.37
C SER A 374 -6.40 -8.04 16.72
N ALA A 375 -7.64 -8.44 17.05
CA ALA A 375 -7.91 -9.14 18.29
C ALA A 375 -7.49 -10.62 18.31
N ASN A 376 -7.38 -11.28 17.16
CA ASN A 376 -7.28 -12.75 17.09
C ASN A 376 -6.06 -13.30 16.35
N ILE A 377 -5.48 -12.57 15.41
CA ILE A 377 -4.33 -13.04 14.61
C ILE A 377 -2.98 -12.89 15.33
N PRO A 378 -2.69 -11.82 16.11
CA PRO A 378 -1.37 -11.68 16.73
C PRO A 378 -0.91 -12.91 17.54
N GLY A 379 0.30 -13.37 17.24
CA GLY A 379 0.92 -14.57 17.80
C GLY A 379 0.66 -15.86 17.00
N MET A 380 -0.20 -15.82 15.98
CA MET A 380 -0.51 -16.97 15.13
C MET A 380 0.31 -16.96 13.84
N THR A 381 0.55 -18.15 13.28
CA THR A 381 1.18 -18.39 11.97
C THR A 381 0.14 -18.96 11.01
N MET A 382 0.27 -18.66 9.71
CA MET A 382 -0.64 -19.18 8.68
C MET A 382 -0.52 -20.70 8.53
N LEU A 383 -1.64 -21.34 8.21
CA LEU A 383 -1.74 -22.74 7.78
C LEU A 383 -1.95 -22.76 6.27
N ASP A 384 -1.09 -23.49 5.56
CA ASP A 384 -1.14 -23.56 4.10
C ASP A 384 -2.01 -24.73 3.62
N PHE A 385 -3.22 -24.41 3.17
CA PHE A 385 -4.17 -25.34 2.55
C PHE A 385 -4.04 -25.42 1.02
N ALA A 386 -3.24 -24.54 0.39
CA ALA A 386 -3.01 -24.48 -1.05
C ALA A 386 -1.52 -24.57 -1.45
N PRO A 387 -0.75 -25.56 -0.96
CA PRO A 387 0.71 -25.63 -1.10
C PRO A 387 1.24 -25.82 -2.53
N SER A 388 0.33 -26.04 -3.49
CA SER A 388 0.69 -26.03 -4.91
C SER A 388 0.79 -24.62 -5.50
N ASP A 389 0.24 -23.63 -4.81
CA ASP A 389 0.34 -22.22 -5.15
C ASP A 389 1.32 -21.53 -4.18
N PRO A 390 2.41 -20.93 -4.67
CA PRO A 390 3.38 -20.28 -3.80
C PRO A 390 2.89 -18.96 -3.17
N ARG A 391 1.73 -18.44 -3.59
CA ARG A 391 1.22 -17.13 -3.15
C ARG A 391 -0.14 -17.17 -2.47
N GLU A 392 -0.83 -18.29 -2.52
CA GLU A 392 -2.15 -18.44 -1.92
C GLU A 392 -2.07 -19.55 -0.88
N THR A 393 -2.77 -19.38 0.25
CA THR A 393 -2.71 -20.34 1.38
C THR A 393 -4.07 -20.92 1.73
N GLU A 394 -5.12 -20.33 1.16
CA GLU A 394 -6.51 -20.62 1.43
C GLU A 394 -7.01 -21.83 0.63
N PHE A 395 -7.94 -22.56 1.24
CA PHE A 395 -8.68 -23.57 0.49
C PHE A 395 -9.87 -22.94 -0.22
N GLU A 396 -9.92 -23.05 -1.54
CA GLU A 396 -11.10 -22.74 -2.34
C GLU A 396 -11.93 -23.99 -2.65
N GLY A 397 -13.21 -23.98 -2.26
CA GLY A 397 -14.11 -25.07 -2.62
C GLY A 397 -15.54 -24.91 -2.13
N ALA A 398 -16.47 -25.49 -2.90
CA ALA A 398 -17.91 -25.45 -2.59
C ALA A 398 -18.49 -24.03 -2.45
N GLY A 399 -17.88 -23.04 -3.12
CA GLY A 399 -18.28 -21.63 -3.05
C GLY A 399 -17.85 -20.94 -1.75
N LEU A 400 -16.80 -21.45 -1.10
CA LEU A 400 -16.17 -20.88 0.08
C LEU A 400 -14.66 -20.78 -0.13
N GLU A 401 -14.08 -19.79 0.54
CA GLU A 401 -12.64 -19.69 0.84
C GLU A 401 -12.44 -19.95 2.34
N VAL A 402 -11.38 -20.68 2.70
CA VAL A 402 -11.05 -21.02 4.07
C VAL A 402 -9.59 -20.69 4.36
N HIS A 403 -9.39 -19.69 5.19
CA HIS A 403 -8.09 -19.22 5.69
C HIS A 403 -7.87 -19.75 7.10
N GLY A 404 -6.62 -20.10 7.45
CA GLY A 404 -6.32 -20.74 8.72
C GLY A 404 -5.06 -20.22 9.38
N PHE A 405 -5.13 -20.05 10.69
CA PHE A 405 -4.03 -19.62 11.53
C PHE A 405 -3.95 -20.50 12.78
N ALA A 406 -2.76 -20.67 13.35
CA ALA A 406 -2.57 -21.41 14.60
C ALA A 406 -1.37 -20.89 15.40
N ASP A 407 -1.32 -21.19 16.69
CA ASP A 407 -0.20 -20.85 17.60
C ASP A 407 0.35 -22.06 18.37
N GLY A 408 0.11 -23.28 17.85
CA GLY A 408 0.42 -24.55 18.51
C GLY A 408 -0.43 -24.88 19.75
N SER A 409 -1.43 -24.06 20.08
CA SER A 409 -2.44 -24.32 21.11
C SER A 409 -3.87 -24.13 20.58
N ASP A 410 -4.12 -22.99 19.97
CA ASP A 410 -5.39 -22.58 19.38
C ASP A 410 -5.31 -22.63 17.84
N MET A 411 -6.47 -22.68 17.20
CA MET A 411 -6.62 -22.56 15.75
C MET A 411 -7.72 -21.54 15.44
N LEU A 412 -7.48 -20.68 14.47
CA LEU A 412 -8.40 -19.66 13.99
C LEU A 412 -8.69 -19.91 12.51
N LEU A 413 -9.96 -19.83 12.14
CA LEU A 413 -10.41 -19.94 10.75
C LEU A 413 -11.22 -18.71 10.39
N TYR A 414 -10.98 -18.17 9.19
CA TYR A 414 -11.90 -17.28 8.51
C TYR A 414 -12.47 -18.03 7.30
N ILE A 415 -13.79 -18.14 7.25
CA ILE A 415 -14.53 -18.82 6.17
C ILE A 415 -15.37 -17.77 5.46
N MET A 416 -15.15 -17.60 4.16
CA MET A 416 -15.70 -16.49 3.40
C MET A 416 -16.62 -16.98 2.29
N ALA A 417 -17.72 -16.26 2.06
CA ALA A 417 -18.52 -16.38 0.85
C ALA A 417 -18.11 -15.28 -0.14
N PRO A 418 -17.45 -15.60 -1.27
CA PRO A 418 -16.90 -14.61 -2.17
C PRO A 418 -17.99 -13.86 -2.94
N GLN A 419 -17.59 -12.75 -3.58
CA GLN A 419 -18.46 -11.95 -4.45
C GLN A 419 -19.07 -12.81 -5.57
N GLY A 420 -20.36 -12.65 -5.82
CA GLY A 420 -21.11 -13.44 -6.80
C GLY A 420 -21.40 -14.88 -6.37
N GLY A 421 -20.94 -15.32 -5.19
CA GLY A 421 -21.17 -16.67 -4.66
C GLY A 421 -22.62 -16.93 -4.21
N GLY A 422 -23.37 -15.85 -3.93
CA GLY A 422 -24.73 -15.92 -3.43
C GLY A 422 -24.80 -16.55 -2.03
N PHE A 423 -25.95 -17.13 -1.68
CA PHE A 423 -26.13 -17.79 -0.39
C PHE A 423 -25.50 -19.18 -0.37
N VAL A 424 -24.62 -19.42 0.60
CA VAL A 424 -23.89 -20.65 0.79
C VAL A 424 -24.38 -21.36 2.06
N GLN A 425 -24.78 -22.62 1.90
CA GLN A 425 -25.06 -23.54 3.00
C GLN A 425 -24.21 -24.79 2.79
N SER A 426 -23.20 -24.98 3.63
CA SER A 426 -22.21 -26.05 3.50
C SER A 426 -21.70 -26.47 4.89
N SER A 427 -20.73 -27.38 4.90
CA SER A 427 -19.93 -27.71 6.08
C SER A 427 -18.48 -27.92 5.67
N VAL A 428 -17.55 -27.52 6.53
CA VAL A 428 -16.10 -27.72 6.37
C VAL A 428 -15.65 -28.81 7.33
N ASP A 429 -15.16 -29.93 6.80
CA ASP A 429 -14.71 -31.06 7.60
C ASP A 429 -13.24 -30.86 8.04
N LEU A 430 -13.02 -30.67 9.34
CA LEU A 430 -11.72 -30.54 10.01
C LEU A 430 -11.30 -31.83 10.73
N SER A 431 -12.02 -32.95 10.59
CA SER A 431 -11.73 -34.20 11.31
C SER A 431 -10.36 -34.79 10.97
N GLY A 432 -9.79 -34.39 9.83
CA GLY A 432 -8.40 -34.68 9.47
C GLY A 432 -7.37 -33.90 10.31
N LEU A 433 -7.74 -32.73 10.82
CA LEU A 433 -6.86 -31.78 11.53
C LEU A 433 -7.05 -31.84 13.04
N VAL A 434 -8.30 -31.83 13.49
CA VAL A 434 -8.69 -31.65 14.88
C VAL A 434 -9.30 -32.94 15.43
N ALA A 435 -8.66 -33.51 16.45
CA ALA A 435 -9.16 -34.70 17.14
C ALA A 435 -10.09 -34.36 18.31
N ASP A 436 -9.85 -33.23 18.99
CA ASP A 436 -10.67 -32.71 20.07
C ASP A 436 -10.44 -31.20 20.22
N VAL A 437 -11.40 -30.48 20.80
CA VAL A 437 -11.31 -29.04 21.06
C VAL A 437 -11.87 -28.73 22.45
N GLY A 438 -11.17 -27.88 23.21
CA GLY A 438 -11.63 -27.49 24.54
C GLY A 438 -12.83 -26.54 24.49
N ARG A 439 -12.80 -25.55 23.60
CA ARG A 439 -13.86 -24.56 23.42
C ARG A 439 -13.91 -24.05 21.98
N VAL A 440 -15.11 -23.75 21.49
CA VAL A 440 -15.34 -23.09 20.20
C VAL A 440 -15.96 -21.72 20.45
N GLU A 441 -15.48 -20.72 19.73
CA GLU A 441 -16.07 -19.38 19.65
C GLU A 441 -16.27 -19.04 18.18
N ALA A 442 -17.44 -18.52 17.80
CA ALA A 442 -17.74 -18.22 16.41
C ALA A 442 -18.53 -16.92 16.26
N VAL A 443 -18.20 -16.15 15.23
CA VAL A 443 -18.83 -14.87 14.89
C VAL A 443 -19.00 -14.77 13.38
N VAL A 444 -20.18 -14.38 12.93
CA VAL A 444 -20.41 -13.98 11.53
C VAL A 444 -20.35 -12.45 11.45
N LEU A 445 -19.50 -11.95 10.56
CA LEU A 445 -19.51 -10.57 10.10
C LEU A 445 -20.34 -10.47 8.82
N GLY A 446 -21.41 -9.67 8.89
CA GLY A 446 -22.27 -9.34 7.76
C GLY A 446 -22.68 -7.87 7.79
N VAL A 447 -23.73 -7.53 7.03
CA VAL A 447 -24.33 -6.19 6.99
C VAL A 447 -25.79 -6.25 7.40
N ALA A 448 -26.36 -5.10 7.79
CA ALA A 448 -27.75 -5.07 8.22
C ALA A 448 -28.72 -5.50 7.09
N PRO A 449 -29.87 -6.14 7.43
CA PRO A 449 -30.77 -6.70 6.43
C PRO A 449 -31.22 -5.69 5.38
N GLY A 450 -30.95 -6.00 4.10
CA GLY A 450 -31.35 -5.20 2.96
C GLY A 450 -30.33 -4.15 2.51
N GLN A 451 -29.18 -4.05 3.18
CA GLN A 451 -28.03 -3.28 2.72
C GLN A 451 -27.13 -4.11 1.79
N ALA A 452 -26.30 -3.43 1.00
CA ALA A 452 -25.46 -4.07 0.00
C ALA A 452 -24.13 -4.52 0.63
N PRO A 453 -23.71 -5.79 0.49
CA PRO A 453 -22.45 -6.27 1.09
C PRO A 453 -21.23 -5.54 0.53
N GLY A 454 -21.30 -5.03 -0.71
CA GLY A 454 -20.23 -4.28 -1.36
C GLY A 454 -20.19 -2.77 -1.06
N ASP A 455 -21.16 -2.24 -0.29
CA ASP A 455 -21.23 -0.83 0.05
C ASP A 455 -20.59 -0.60 1.42
N ASN A 456 -19.55 0.22 1.46
CA ASN A 456 -18.83 0.52 2.69
C ASN A 456 -19.65 1.36 3.70
N ALA A 457 -20.72 2.03 3.25
CA ALA A 457 -21.66 2.73 4.13
C ALA A 457 -22.71 1.82 4.76
N SER A 458 -22.68 0.52 4.47
CA SER A 458 -23.54 -0.46 5.14
C SER A 458 -23.20 -0.57 6.63
N ASP A 459 -24.23 -0.76 7.45
CA ASP A 459 -24.09 -0.99 8.88
C ASP A 459 -23.55 -2.41 9.10
N ALA A 460 -22.32 -2.52 9.60
CA ALA A 460 -21.71 -3.79 9.96
C ALA A 460 -22.49 -4.48 11.10
N VAL A 461 -22.64 -5.80 10.99
CA VAL A 461 -23.33 -6.63 12.00
C VAL A 461 -22.43 -7.81 12.37
N LEU A 462 -22.08 -7.89 13.66
CA LEU A 462 -21.43 -9.06 14.25
C LEU A 462 -22.46 -9.93 14.97
N GLU A 463 -22.72 -11.12 14.44
CA GLU A 463 -23.57 -12.13 15.06
C GLU A 463 -22.71 -13.19 15.76
N ARG A 464 -22.80 -13.26 17.10
CA ARG A 464 -22.17 -14.33 17.87
C ARG A 464 -22.99 -15.60 17.76
N MET A 465 -22.33 -16.68 17.39
CA MET A 465 -22.96 -17.98 17.20
C MET A 465 -22.84 -18.83 18.47
N GLU A 466 -23.84 -19.67 18.73
CA GLU A 466 -23.73 -20.68 19.78
C GLU A 466 -22.83 -21.83 19.27
N PRO A 467 -21.91 -22.36 20.09
CA PRO A 467 -20.96 -23.39 19.66
C PRO A 467 -21.63 -24.62 19.02
N GLU A 468 -22.75 -25.08 19.58
CA GLU A 468 -23.51 -26.23 19.06
C GLU A 468 -24.19 -26.01 17.71
N ASP A 469 -24.34 -24.76 17.25
CA ASP A 469 -24.93 -24.43 15.95
C ASP A 469 -23.87 -24.35 14.83
N VAL A 470 -22.58 -24.31 15.20
CA VAL A 470 -21.46 -24.15 14.26
C VAL A 470 -20.51 -25.34 14.28
N TRP A 471 -20.42 -26.10 15.37
CA TRP A 471 -19.46 -27.20 15.52
C TRP A 471 -20.15 -28.53 15.87
N ASP A 472 -19.95 -29.54 15.03
CA ASP A 472 -20.40 -30.92 15.28
C ASP A 472 -19.32 -31.95 14.89
N GLU A 473 -18.84 -32.72 15.86
CA GLU A 473 -17.93 -33.88 15.69
C GLU A 473 -16.74 -33.68 14.71
N GLY A 474 -16.15 -32.49 14.64
CA GLY A 474 -15.01 -32.19 13.75
C GLY A 474 -15.39 -31.45 12.47
N GLU A 475 -16.66 -31.14 12.26
CA GLU A 475 -17.17 -30.34 11.16
C GLU A 475 -17.58 -28.94 11.64
N VAL A 476 -17.33 -27.94 10.79
CA VAL A 476 -17.84 -26.57 10.95
C VAL A 476 -19.05 -26.41 10.02
N ASP A 477 -20.23 -26.18 10.57
CA ASP A 477 -21.43 -25.84 9.81
C ASP A 477 -21.38 -24.38 9.36
N VAL A 478 -21.55 -24.16 8.05
CA VAL A 478 -21.40 -22.85 7.42
C VAL A 478 -22.71 -22.40 6.77
N LEU A 479 -23.18 -21.23 7.18
CA LEU A 479 -24.33 -20.55 6.61
C LEU A 479 -23.99 -19.08 6.39
N LEU A 480 -23.71 -18.72 5.14
CA LEU A 480 -23.24 -17.38 4.77
C LEU A 480 -24.04 -16.84 3.59
N ALA A 481 -24.47 -15.60 3.67
CA ALA A 481 -24.85 -14.82 2.50
C ALA A 481 -23.60 -14.32 1.76
N GLU A 482 -23.79 -13.78 0.57
CA GLU A 482 -22.72 -13.22 -0.25
C GLU A 482 -21.93 -12.15 0.52
N GLY A 483 -20.60 -12.26 0.53
CA GLY A 483 -19.69 -11.36 1.23
C GLY A 483 -19.51 -11.68 2.72
N GLU A 484 -20.42 -12.42 3.36
CA GLU A 484 -20.32 -12.69 4.80
C GLU A 484 -19.08 -13.52 5.15
N ILE A 485 -18.54 -13.26 6.33
CA ILE A 485 -17.31 -13.86 6.84
C ILE A 485 -17.63 -14.53 8.19
N LEU A 486 -17.42 -15.85 8.29
CA LEU A 486 -17.48 -16.59 9.54
C LEU A 486 -16.07 -16.72 10.12
N GLN A 487 -15.83 -16.09 11.27
CA GLN A 487 -14.66 -16.36 12.10
C GLN A 487 -14.96 -17.50 13.08
N VAL A 488 -14.15 -18.55 13.09
CA VAL A 488 -14.22 -19.65 14.08
C VAL A 488 -12.89 -19.76 14.80
N ARG A 489 -12.91 -19.68 16.13
CA ARG A 489 -11.76 -19.92 16.99
C ARG A 489 -11.96 -21.21 17.77
N LEU A 490 -11.05 -22.15 17.55
CA LEU A 490 -10.92 -23.41 18.26
C LEU A 490 -9.82 -23.26 19.32
N ILE A 491 -10.18 -23.44 20.59
CA ILE A 491 -9.31 -23.15 21.73
C ILE A 491 -8.94 -24.44 22.44
N ASP A 492 -7.68 -24.55 22.86
CA ASP A 492 -7.10 -25.78 23.42
C ASP A 492 -7.28 -26.97 22.45
N VAL A 493 -6.81 -26.82 21.21
CA VAL A 493 -6.92 -27.83 20.14
C VAL A 493 -6.04 -29.03 20.46
N THR A 494 -6.64 -30.22 20.35
CA THR A 494 -5.88 -31.48 20.26
C THR A 494 -5.78 -31.86 18.78
N PRO A 495 -4.61 -31.71 18.13
CA PRO A 495 -4.47 -32.05 16.73
C PRO A 495 -4.50 -33.57 16.51
N THR A 496 -4.87 -34.01 15.31
CA THR A 496 -4.71 -35.41 14.90
C THR A 496 -3.23 -35.78 14.84
N ALA A 497 -2.93 -37.08 14.85
CA ALA A 497 -1.55 -37.55 14.77
C ALA A 497 -0.80 -37.10 13.50
N GLY A 498 -1.53 -36.91 12.38
CA GLY A 498 -0.97 -36.41 11.13
C GLY A 498 -0.69 -34.90 11.16
N PHE A 499 -1.56 -34.13 11.84
CA PHE A 499 -1.45 -32.67 11.89
C PHE A 499 -0.54 -32.15 13.00
N ALA A 500 -0.34 -32.94 14.07
CA ALA A 500 0.42 -32.53 15.24
C ALA A 500 1.83 -31.93 14.95
N PRO A 501 2.62 -32.41 13.97
CA PRO A 501 3.91 -31.80 13.65
C PRO A 501 3.77 -30.37 13.10
N ILE A 502 2.82 -30.13 12.19
CA ILE A 502 2.57 -28.82 11.59
C ILE A 502 1.96 -27.88 12.62
N PHE A 503 0.99 -28.35 13.40
CA PHE A 503 0.42 -27.56 14.49
C PHE A 503 1.50 -27.15 15.51
N ALA A 504 2.44 -28.04 15.82
CA ALA A 504 3.54 -27.69 16.71
C ALA A 504 4.54 -26.69 16.10
N SER A 505 4.65 -26.58 14.78
CA SER A 505 5.53 -25.59 14.12
C SER A 505 4.96 -24.19 14.10
N THR A 506 3.66 -24.02 14.33
CA THR A 506 3.05 -22.70 14.48
C THR A 506 3.19 -22.14 15.90
N ALA A 507 3.77 -22.91 16.83
CA ALA A 507 4.00 -22.44 18.19
C ALA A 507 4.93 -21.21 18.21
N PRO A 508 4.69 -20.20 19.06
CA PRO A 508 5.56 -19.03 19.16
C PRO A 508 7.04 -19.41 19.33
N GLY A 509 7.88 -18.95 18.40
CA GLY A 509 9.33 -19.22 18.38
C GLY A 509 9.72 -20.61 17.85
N ALA A 510 8.78 -21.40 17.32
CA ALA A 510 9.09 -22.56 16.50
C ALA A 510 9.51 -22.10 15.10
N GLY A 511 10.48 -22.79 14.50
CA GLY A 511 10.84 -22.55 13.10
C GLY A 511 9.85 -23.22 12.15
N ALA A 512 9.63 -22.64 10.96
CA ALA A 512 8.81 -23.24 9.93
C ALA A 512 9.31 -24.64 9.55
N ILE A 513 8.38 -25.55 9.25
CA ILE A 513 8.71 -26.84 8.65
C ILE A 513 8.64 -26.65 7.13
N GLU A 514 9.79 -26.66 6.47
CA GLU A 514 9.85 -26.81 5.01
C GLU A 514 9.41 -28.22 4.62
N ASP A 515 8.41 -28.31 3.74
CA ASP A 515 7.91 -29.49 3.03
C ASP A 515 8.03 -30.84 3.76
N VAL A 516 6.93 -31.28 4.41
CA VAL A 516 6.77 -32.71 4.68
C VAL A 516 6.41 -33.40 3.36
N LEU A 517 7.43 -33.82 2.60
CA LEU A 517 7.25 -34.80 1.53
C LEU A 517 6.59 -36.06 2.12
N LEU A 518 5.28 -36.18 1.95
CA LEU A 518 4.57 -37.42 2.24
C LEU A 518 5.05 -38.45 1.22
N ASP A 519 5.86 -39.41 1.67
CA ASP A 519 6.28 -40.56 0.88
C ASP A 519 5.04 -41.26 0.27
N GLU A 520 4.94 -41.31 -1.06
CA GLU A 520 3.86 -41.94 -1.83
C GLU A 520 3.82 -43.49 -1.71
N GLU A 521 4.03 -44.08 -0.53
CA GLU A 521 3.86 -45.54 -0.35
C GLU A 521 2.51 -45.92 0.29
N GLU A 522 1.70 -46.58 -0.53
CA GLU A 522 0.50 -47.40 -0.25
C GLU A 522 -0.87 -46.71 -0.18
N ILE A 523 -1.35 -46.24 -1.34
CA ILE A 523 -2.78 -46.37 -1.67
C ILE A 523 -2.94 -47.22 -2.95
N GLU A 524 -3.16 -48.52 -2.77
CA GLU A 524 -3.55 -49.44 -3.85
C GLU A 524 -4.99 -49.13 -4.29
N VAL A 525 -5.17 -48.34 -5.36
CA VAL A 525 -6.46 -48.23 -6.07
C VAL A 525 -6.38 -48.92 -7.43
N GLY A 526 -7.18 -49.98 -7.56
CA GLY A 526 -7.26 -50.84 -8.73
C GLY A 526 -7.63 -50.08 -10.01
N ASN A 527 -6.75 -50.22 -11.00
CA ASN A 527 -6.86 -49.65 -12.33
C ASN A 527 -7.96 -50.36 -13.17
N SER A 528 -8.94 -49.61 -13.67
CA SER A 528 -9.68 -50.01 -14.88
C SER A 528 -10.01 -48.79 -15.73
N ALA A 529 -9.09 -48.46 -16.64
CA ALA A 529 -9.32 -47.58 -17.77
C ALA A 529 -10.11 -48.29 -18.88
N THR A 530 -11.08 -47.59 -19.49
CA THR A 530 -11.53 -47.83 -20.87
C THR A 530 -11.96 -46.52 -21.55
N ASP A 531 -11.16 -46.13 -22.55
CA ASP A 531 -11.42 -45.50 -23.86
C ASP A 531 -12.52 -44.42 -24.11
N LEU A 532 -12.03 -43.19 -24.38
CA LEU A 532 -12.27 -42.29 -25.56
C LEU A 532 -13.68 -41.72 -25.85
N PRO A 533 -13.87 -40.62 -26.66
CA PRO A 533 -12.96 -39.62 -27.25
C PRO A 533 -13.43 -38.13 -27.16
N ASP A 534 -12.54 -37.20 -27.52
CA ASP A 534 -12.82 -35.79 -27.94
C ASP A 534 -13.73 -35.73 -29.19
N PRO A 535 -14.74 -34.83 -29.24
CA PRO A 535 -14.64 -33.73 -30.21
C PRO A 535 -15.28 -32.41 -29.74
N GLY A 536 -14.59 -31.29 -30.01
CA GLY A 536 -15.07 -29.93 -29.79
C GLY A 536 -16.37 -29.51 -30.52
N GLY A 537 -16.91 -28.38 -30.05
CA GLY A 537 -18.00 -27.66 -30.71
C GLY A 537 -18.74 -26.71 -29.76
N ARG A 538 -18.43 -25.41 -29.82
CA ARG A 538 -19.29 -24.35 -29.25
C ARG A 538 -20.61 -24.24 -30.04
N PRO A 539 -21.72 -23.94 -29.34
CA PRO A 539 -22.67 -22.96 -29.85
C PRO A 539 -23.10 -21.93 -28.78
N SER A 540 -23.32 -20.69 -29.22
CA SER A 540 -23.61 -19.52 -28.38
C SER A 540 -25.10 -19.15 -28.27
N ALA A 541 -25.44 -18.58 -27.10
CA ALA A 541 -26.44 -17.53 -26.78
C ALA A 541 -27.96 -17.84 -26.87
N PRO A 542 -28.82 -17.20 -26.04
CA PRO A 542 -29.13 -15.76 -26.19
C PRO A 542 -29.25 -14.94 -24.89
N ALA A 543 -29.13 -13.60 -25.04
CA ALA A 543 -29.27 -12.56 -24.03
C ALA A 543 -30.71 -12.01 -23.92
N LEU A 544 -31.06 -11.47 -22.75
CA LEU A 544 -32.27 -10.69 -22.45
C LEU A 544 -31.95 -9.18 -22.44
N ALA A 545 -32.94 -8.37 -22.81
CA ALA A 545 -32.84 -6.94 -23.11
C ALA A 545 -32.94 -6.01 -21.88
N GLU A 546 -32.25 -4.87 -21.98
CA GLU A 546 -32.31 -3.70 -21.08
C GLU A 546 -33.56 -2.83 -21.30
N ALA A 547 -33.97 -2.15 -20.23
CA ALA A 547 -34.92 -1.05 -20.22
C ALA A 547 -34.25 0.21 -19.58
N PRO A 548 -34.67 1.44 -19.93
CA PRO A 548 -33.92 2.66 -19.65
C PRO A 548 -34.14 3.21 -18.23
N ALA A 549 -33.10 3.85 -17.67
CA ALA A 549 -33.12 4.58 -16.40
C ALA A 549 -33.54 6.07 -16.59
N PRO A 550 -34.26 6.67 -15.62
CA PRO A 550 -34.54 8.11 -15.58
C PRO A 550 -33.53 8.89 -14.71
N GLU A 551 -33.22 10.11 -15.14
CA GLU A 551 -32.34 11.09 -14.47
C GLU A 551 -33.02 11.81 -13.27
N ALA A 552 -32.25 12.06 -12.20
CA ALA A 552 -32.47 13.09 -11.18
C ALA A 552 -31.13 13.38 -10.43
N PRO A 553 -30.98 14.42 -9.58
CA PRO A 553 -30.20 15.62 -9.85
C PRO A 553 -28.95 15.81 -8.95
N GLU A 554 -28.07 16.74 -9.36
CA GLU A 554 -26.79 17.09 -8.73
C GLU A 554 -26.92 17.71 -7.31
N GLU A 555 -26.16 17.16 -6.36
CA GLU A 555 -25.82 17.76 -5.06
C GLU A 555 -24.29 17.90 -4.95
N LEU A 556 -23.85 19.03 -4.40
CA LEU A 556 -22.46 19.50 -4.30
C LEU A 556 -21.65 18.72 -3.25
N SER A 557 -20.65 17.95 -3.67
CA SER A 557 -19.57 17.43 -2.81
C SER A 557 -18.26 18.18 -3.08
N LEU A 558 -17.63 18.68 -2.01
CA LEU A 558 -16.28 19.25 -2.03
C LEU A 558 -15.28 18.09 -2.02
N VAL A 559 -14.73 17.78 -3.20
CA VAL A 559 -13.65 16.82 -3.41
C VAL A 559 -12.33 17.50 -3.02
N LEU A 560 -11.70 17.04 -1.94
CA LEU A 560 -10.27 17.18 -1.72
C LEU A 560 -9.61 15.93 -2.32
N GLY A 561 -9.35 16.01 -3.62
CA GLY A 561 -8.64 15.00 -4.38
C GLY A 561 -7.30 15.55 -4.86
N PHE A 562 -6.33 14.64 -4.93
CA PHE A 562 -5.12 14.73 -5.73
C PHE A 562 -5.41 15.47 -7.05
N SER A 563 -4.72 16.59 -7.28
CA SER A 563 -4.96 17.43 -8.45
C SER A 563 -3.97 17.08 -9.57
N GLU A 564 -4.51 16.62 -10.71
CA GLU A 564 -3.83 16.70 -11.99
C GLU A 564 -3.74 18.16 -12.49
N SER A 565 -2.62 18.43 -13.14
CA SER A 565 -2.07 19.72 -13.50
C SER A 565 -2.90 20.57 -14.48
N ALA A 566 -2.86 21.89 -14.25
CA ALA A 566 -3.50 22.91 -15.05
C ALA A 566 -2.72 23.24 -16.34
N ARG A 567 -3.45 23.48 -17.43
CA ARG A 567 -2.97 24.19 -18.63
C ARG A 567 -2.85 25.69 -18.33
N ASP A 568 -1.69 26.24 -18.65
CA ASP A 568 -1.32 27.67 -18.64
C ASP A 568 -2.38 28.63 -19.21
N PRO A 569 -2.65 29.75 -18.54
CA PRO A 569 -3.06 30.98 -19.19
C PRO A 569 -2.06 32.13 -18.99
N GLN A 570 -1.75 32.81 -20.10
CA GLN A 570 -0.92 34.01 -20.17
C GLN A 570 -1.37 35.14 -19.24
N PRO A 571 -0.45 36.00 -18.76
CA PRO A 571 -0.80 37.10 -17.87
C PRO A 571 -1.40 38.29 -18.63
N GLU A 572 -2.61 38.68 -18.23
CA GLU A 572 -3.19 39.99 -18.54
C GLU A 572 -2.61 41.08 -17.63
N VAL A 573 -2.28 42.21 -18.26
CA VAL A 573 -1.69 43.41 -17.66
C VAL A 573 -2.79 44.27 -17.01
N PRO A 574 -2.64 44.79 -15.77
CA PRO A 574 -3.54 45.79 -15.25
C PRO A 574 -3.17 47.19 -15.75
N ASP A 575 -4.14 47.81 -16.42
CA ASP A 575 -4.19 49.22 -16.77
C ASP A 575 -4.26 50.09 -15.50
N THR A 576 -3.19 50.84 -15.20
CA THR A 576 -3.26 52.01 -14.33
C THR A 576 -2.59 53.20 -15.00
N THR A 577 -3.43 54.14 -15.39
CA THR A 577 -3.07 55.44 -15.93
C THR A 577 -2.68 56.38 -14.81
N GLN A 578 -1.40 56.77 -14.73
CA GLN A 578 -1.01 58.07 -14.20
C GLN A 578 0.21 58.63 -14.95
N ASP A 579 -0.10 59.62 -15.78
CA ASP A 579 0.80 60.50 -16.52
C ASP A 579 1.69 61.31 -15.55
N TRP A 580 2.99 61.47 -15.87
CA TRP A 580 3.74 62.74 -15.89
C TRP A 580 5.24 62.49 -16.13
N GLY A 581 5.74 62.99 -17.27
CA GLY A 581 7.01 63.76 -17.29
C GLY A 581 8.30 63.06 -17.71
N ALA A 582 8.62 63.20 -19.00
CA ALA A 582 9.90 62.87 -19.64
C ALA A 582 11.17 63.41 -18.96
N VAL A 583 12.30 62.70 -19.13
CA VAL A 583 13.53 63.15 -19.83
C VAL A 583 14.65 62.07 -19.69
N LEU A 584 15.15 61.57 -20.83
CA LEU A 584 16.36 60.74 -20.99
C LEU A 584 17.65 61.58 -20.80
N PRO A 585 18.81 60.99 -20.48
CA PRO A 585 19.70 60.53 -21.57
C PRO A 585 20.53 59.25 -21.29
N ARG A 586 20.85 58.55 -22.40
CA ARG A 586 21.95 57.60 -22.58
C ARG A 586 23.31 58.31 -22.47
N PHE A 587 24.36 57.64 -21.96
CA PHE A 587 25.66 57.35 -22.64
C PHE A 587 26.71 56.71 -21.70
N GLN A 588 27.10 55.47 -22.05
CA GLN A 588 28.42 54.80 -22.13
C GLN A 588 29.63 55.04 -21.17
N PRO A 589 30.56 54.05 -21.10
CA PRO A 589 31.57 53.87 -20.06
C PRO A 589 32.97 54.41 -20.43
N SER A 590 33.80 54.59 -19.39
CA SER A 590 35.27 54.76 -19.42
C SER A 590 35.79 54.12 -18.13
N GLY A 591 36.77 53.22 -18.06
CA GLY A 591 37.95 53.07 -18.91
C GLY A 591 39.07 53.93 -18.35
N ASP A 592 39.82 53.44 -17.36
CA ASP A 592 41.24 53.81 -17.23
C ASP A 592 42.05 52.79 -16.40
N GLN A 593 43.17 52.40 -17.00
CA GLN A 593 44.22 51.53 -16.46
C GLN A 593 45.22 52.34 -15.62
N ARG A 594 45.87 51.73 -14.62
CA ARG A 594 47.35 51.85 -14.44
C ARG A 594 47.94 50.90 -13.39
N ALA A 595 48.85 50.07 -13.90
CA ALA A 595 50.20 49.75 -13.43
C ALA A 595 50.46 49.00 -12.10
N MET A 596 51.05 47.80 -12.28
CA MET A 596 51.82 46.95 -11.36
C MET A 596 53.10 47.62 -10.83
N PRO A 597 53.78 47.01 -9.83
CA PRO A 597 54.92 46.14 -10.19
C PRO A 597 55.01 44.79 -9.42
N ASP A 598 55.78 43.90 -10.03
CA ASP A 598 56.23 42.56 -9.62
C ASP A 598 56.78 42.46 -8.19
N ASP A 599 56.58 41.28 -7.57
CA ASP A 599 57.67 40.46 -7.02
C ASP A 599 57.17 39.01 -6.82
N THR A 600 57.86 38.06 -7.46
CA THR A 600 57.85 36.61 -7.13
C THR A 600 59.17 36.27 -6.42
N PRO A 601 59.22 35.20 -5.61
CA PRO A 601 59.87 34.00 -6.14
C PRO A 601 59.30 32.64 -5.65
N GLU A 602 59.36 31.69 -6.58
CA GLU A 602 59.84 30.31 -6.46
C GLU A 602 59.07 29.24 -5.65
N ALA A 603 58.65 28.21 -6.40
CA ALA A 603 58.26 26.87 -5.97
C ALA A 603 59.46 26.02 -5.46
N PRO A 604 59.22 24.78 -4.95
CA PRO A 604 59.36 23.66 -5.88
C PRO A 604 58.40 22.47 -5.65
N VAL A 605 58.18 21.74 -6.74
CA VAL A 605 57.62 20.38 -6.84
C VAL A 605 58.72 19.34 -6.53
N PRO A 606 58.38 18.13 -6.05
CA PRO A 606 58.65 16.90 -6.85
C PRO A 606 57.49 15.88 -6.71
N SER A 607 56.97 15.16 -7.71
CA SER A 607 57.50 14.29 -8.77
C SER A 607 57.96 12.87 -8.32
N TRP A 608 57.09 11.89 -8.65
CA TRP A 608 57.26 10.44 -8.94
C TRP A 608 57.51 9.41 -7.83
N GLY A 609 56.73 8.31 -7.86
CA GLY A 609 57.19 7.01 -7.36
C GLY A 609 56.09 6.01 -6.93
N VAL A 610 55.82 5.02 -7.77
CA VAL A 610 55.00 3.81 -7.51
C VAL A 610 55.59 2.99 -6.35
N GLY A 611 54.73 2.47 -5.46
CA GLY A 611 55.09 1.42 -4.49
C GLY A 611 54.01 1.16 -3.45
N PHE A 612 53.28 0.05 -3.58
CA PHE A 612 52.44 -0.54 -2.53
C PHE A 612 53.28 -0.84 -1.26
N PRO A 613 52.73 -0.59 -0.07
CA PRO A 613 53.03 -1.39 1.10
C PRO A 613 51.77 -2.02 1.71
N ALA A 614 52.00 -3.20 2.29
CA ALA A 614 51.03 -4.06 2.92
C ALA A 614 50.36 -3.44 4.17
N ARG A 615 49.13 -3.90 4.42
CA ARG A 615 48.30 -3.68 5.61
C ARG A 615 49.10 -3.91 6.91
N PRO A 616 49.00 -3.03 7.92
CA PRO A 616 49.19 -3.43 9.30
C PRO A 616 47.86 -3.95 9.88
N ALA A 617 47.93 -5.11 10.54
CA ALA A 617 46.87 -5.61 11.40
C ALA A 617 46.63 -4.61 12.54
N ILE A 618 45.37 -4.21 12.72
CA ILE A 618 44.92 -3.43 13.88
C ILE A 618 44.25 -4.42 14.84
N GLU A 619 44.82 -4.50 16.05
CA GLU A 619 44.25 -5.21 17.19
C GLU A 619 43.05 -4.43 17.72
N TRP A 620 41.90 -5.08 17.84
CA TRP A 620 40.73 -4.56 18.52
C TRP A 620 40.89 -4.70 20.04
N PRO A 621 40.61 -3.65 20.84
CA PRO A 621 40.54 -3.80 22.29
C PRO A 621 39.22 -4.44 22.72
N ASP A 622 39.40 -5.51 23.48
CA ASP A 622 38.48 -6.27 24.33
C ASP A 622 37.54 -5.35 25.15
N THR A 623 36.27 -5.23 24.75
CA THR A 623 35.21 -4.65 25.59
C THR A 623 34.49 -5.79 26.31
N GLY A 624 34.90 -6.00 27.57
CA GLY A 624 34.35 -7.02 28.44
C GLY A 624 32.84 -6.88 28.63
N ARG A 625 32.10 -7.88 28.16
CA ARG A 625 30.75 -8.21 28.63
C ARG A 625 30.85 -8.88 30.00
N ALA A 626 30.13 -8.32 30.96
CA ALA A 626 29.91 -8.94 32.26
C ALA A 626 28.95 -10.12 32.10
N GLU A 627 29.36 -11.25 32.67
CA GLU A 627 28.63 -12.51 32.75
C GLU A 627 27.30 -12.37 33.50
N VAL A 628 26.22 -12.90 32.93
CA VAL A 628 25.12 -13.51 33.70
C VAL A 628 24.88 -14.90 33.12
N ASP A 629 25.16 -15.89 33.95
CA ASP A 629 25.11 -17.34 33.70
C ASP A 629 23.69 -17.93 33.80
N GLY A 630 23.42 -18.93 32.95
CA GLY A 630 22.40 -19.97 33.11
C GLY A 630 21.14 -19.77 32.27
N LEU A 631 20.69 -20.65 31.38
CA LEU A 631 20.73 -22.12 31.38
C LEU A 631 20.36 -22.66 29.98
N PHE A 632 20.91 -23.84 29.66
CA PHE A 632 20.59 -24.78 28.57
C PHE A 632 21.35 -24.68 27.24
N SER A 633 22.31 -25.60 27.19
CA SER A 633 23.17 -26.10 26.12
C SER A 633 22.45 -26.92 25.04
N GLY A 634 22.96 -26.90 23.80
CA GLY A 634 22.98 -28.11 22.97
C GLY A 634 22.98 -27.95 21.45
N VAL A 635 24.06 -27.44 20.84
CA VAL A 635 24.35 -27.61 19.40
C VAL A 635 25.52 -28.59 19.24
N PRO A 636 25.49 -29.52 18.27
CA PRO A 636 26.70 -30.11 17.74
C PRO A 636 26.97 -29.69 16.29
N GLU A 637 28.16 -29.13 16.08
CA GLU A 637 28.83 -28.93 14.78
C GLU A 637 29.13 -30.25 14.05
N ARG A 638 29.18 -30.16 12.70
CA ARG A 638 30.19 -30.64 11.72
C ARG A 638 29.48 -31.09 10.43
N PHE A 639 29.90 -30.69 9.21
CA PHE A 639 31.15 -31.14 8.59
C PHE A 639 31.54 -30.30 7.36
N LEU A 640 32.86 -30.25 7.18
CA LEU A 640 33.68 -29.81 6.05
C LEU A 640 33.23 -30.35 4.66
N SER A 641 33.40 -29.50 3.64
CA SER A 641 33.40 -29.83 2.20
C SER A 641 34.40 -30.94 1.83
N PRO A 642 34.32 -31.54 0.61
CA PRO A 642 35.13 -31.01 -0.49
C PRO A 642 34.62 -31.22 -1.95
N GLU A 643 35.03 -30.27 -2.81
CA GLU A 643 35.56 -30.39 -4.18
C GLU A 643 34.80 -31.06 -5.36
N ARG A 644 34.70 -30.24 -6.44
CA ARG A 644 35.06 -30.46 -7.88
C ARG A 644 34.21 -31.35 -8.81
N GLY A 645 33.87 -30.75 -9.95
CA GLY A 645 33.71 -31.43 -11.25
C GLY A 645 33.60 -30.47 -12.44
N ASP A 646 34.69 -30.25 -13.16
CA ASP A 646 34.76 -29.65 -14.50
C ASP A 646 34.10 -30.53 -15.58
N GLY A 647 33.56 -29.95 -16.67
CA GLY A 647 33.54 -30.66 -17.98
C GLY A 647 32.47 -30.29 -19.03
N ALA A 648 32.78 -29.25 -19.84
CA ALA A 648 32.68 -29.07 -21.30
C ALA A 648 31.65 -29.80 -22.24
N ASP A 649 31.26 -29.02 -23.26
CA ASP A 649 30.91 -29.31 -24.67
C ASP A 649 29.42 -29.51 -25.10
N GLY A 650 28.91 -28.59 -25.95
CA GLY A 650 27.65 -28.66 -26.73
C GLY A 650 27.77 -29.49 -28.03
N PRO A 651 27.04 -29.22 -29.16
CA PRO A 651 25.93 -28.29 -29.44
C PRO A 651 24.76 -28.88 -30.30
N SER A 652 23.58 -28.23 -30.30
CA SER A 652 22.55 -28.25 -31.39
C SER A 652 21.39 -27.32 -30.97
N GLY A 653 20.82 -26.38 -31.73
CA GLY A 653 20.77 -26.18 -33.17
C GLY A 653 19.33 -26.23 -33.68
N HIS A 654 18.47 -25.25 -33.36
CA HIS A 654 17.19 -24.96 -34.04
C HIS A 654 16.87 -23.46 -33.87
N ALA A 655 17.04 -22.63 -34.90
CA ALA A 655 16.04 -22.26 -35.91
C ALA A 655 14.82 -21.52 -35.30
N GLY A 656 14.94 -20.20 -35.15
CA GLY A 656 13.83 -19.34 -34.74
C GLY A 656 12.79 -19.12 -35.85
N PRO A 657 11.55 -18.71 -35.51
CA PRO A 657 10.61 -18.19 -36.47
C PRO A 657 10.76 -16.68 -36.63
N THR A 658 10.65 -16.28 -37.89
CA THR A 658 10.72 -14.93 -38.45
C THR A 658 9.43 -14.14 -38.26
N ALA A 659 9.58 -12.85 -37.92
CA ALA A 659 8.78 -11.69 -38.32
C ALA A 659 7.25 -11.87 -38.44
N THR A 660 6.53 -11.37 -37.43
CA THR A 660 5.11 -10.99 -37.52
C THR A 660 4.93 -9.67 -38.28
N ASP A 661 3.85 -9.60 -39.05
CA ASP A 661 3.45 -8.48 -39.88
C ASP A 661 3.07 -7.26 -39.00
N PRO A 662 3.74 -6.10 -39.15
CA PRO A 662 3.44 -4.91 -38.34
C PRO A 662 2.01 -4.37 -38.55
N GLY A 663 1.31 -4.79 -39.62
CA GLY A 663 -0.10 -4.45 -39.82
C GLY A 663 -1.07 -5.24 -38.93
N GLU A 664 -0.69 -6.43 -38.46
CA GLU A 664 -1.53 -7.31 -37.63
C GLU A 664 -1.39 -6.94 -36.15
N ALA A 665 -0.18 -6.57 -35.69
CA ALA A 665 0.06 -6.04 -34.35
C ALA A 665 -0.67 -4.70 -34.10
N ALA A 666 -0.77 -3.83 -35.11
CA ALA A 666 -1.50 -2.56 -35.01
C ALA A 666 -3.03 -2.75 -34.95
N GLN A 667 -3.56 -3.85 -35.51
CA GLN A 667 -4.99 -4.15 -35.47
C GLN A 667 -5.40 -4.86 -34.18
N GLU A 668 -4.53 -5.67 -33.59
CA GLU A 668 -4.74 -6.26 -32.26
C GLU A 668 -4.73 -5.16 -31.17
N LEU A 669 -3.81 -4.18 -31.29
CA LEU A 669 -3.69 -3.05 -30.36
C LEU A 669 -4.93 -2.12 -30.43
N LEU A 670 -5.47 -1.85 -31.62
CA LEU A 670 -6.68 -1.03 -31.78
C LEU A 670 -7.97 -1.75 -31.34
N ARG A 671 -7.94 -3.09 -31.25
CA ARG A 671 -9.05 -3.92 -30.76
C ARG A 671 -9.05 -4.03 -29.24
N LEU A 672 -7.87 -4.12 -28.62
CA LEU A 672 -7.65 -4.03 -27.18
C LEU A 672 -7.98 -2.64 -26.63
N MET A 673 -7.78 -1.59 -27.43
CA MET A 673 -8.11 -0.20 -27.06
C MET A 673 -9.54 0.23 -27.44
N GLY A 674 -10.39 -0.66 -27.94
CA GLY A 674 -11.83 -0.37 -28.13
C GLY A 674 -12.21 0.58 -29.28
N PHE A 675 -11.30 0.88 -30.21
CA PHE A 675 -11.53 1.86 -31.28
C PHE A 675 -11.72 1.22 -32.67
N ALA A 676 -12.81 0.49 -32.94
CA ALA A 676 -13.27 0.27 -34.31
C ALA A 676 -14.76 -0.09 -34.44
N PRO A 677 -15.53 0.56 -35.36
CA PRO A 677 -16.98 0.40 -35.46
C PRO A 677 -17.38 -0.75 -36.40
N SER A 678 -18.33 -1.59 -35.97
CA SER A 678 -18.95 -2.60 -36.83
C SER A 678 -20.10 -1.99 -37.64
N GLY A 679 -19.90 -1.83 -38.94
CA GLY A 679 -20.97 -1.55 -39.89
C GLY A 679 -21.68 -2.83 -40.35
N GLY A 680 -22.97 -2.72 -40.71
CA GLY A 680 -23.60 -3.71 -41.59
C GLY A 680 -25.09 -3.95 -41.40
N ASP A 681 -25.88 -2.99 -41.86
CA ASP A 681 -27.28 -3.07 -42.28
C ASP A 681 -27.62 -4.32 -43.15
N THR A 682 -28.80 -4.94 -42.95
CA THR A 682 -29.87 -5.15 -43.96
C THR A 682 -30.77 -6.39 -43.70
N GLY A 683 -32.08 -6.13 -43.57
CA GLY A 683 -33.13 -6.94 -44.22
C GLY A 683 -33.83 -8.03 -43.40
N GLY A 684 -35.10 -7.76 -43.03
CA GLY A 684 -36.07 -8.74 -42.47
C GLY A 684 -36.51 -9.85 -43.44
N PRO A 685 -37.61 -10.60 -43.20
CA PRO A 685 -38.86 -10.16 -42.59
C PRO A 685 -39.46 -11.06 -41.48
N ASP A 686 -40.37 -10.43 -40.73
CA ASP A 686 -41.38 -10.96 -39.80
C ASP A 686 -42.29 -12.05 -40.45
N PRO A 687 -42.82 -13.03 -39.69
CA PRO A 687 -44.18 -12.85 -39.15
C PRO A 687 -44.52 -13.54 -37.81
N LEU A 688 -45.31 -12.81 -36.99
CA LEU A 688 -46.50 -13.23 -36.20
C LEU A 688 -46.34 -13.90 -34.83
N GLY A 689 -47.08 -13.37 -33.84
CA GLY A 689 -47.68 -14.18 -32.78
C GLY A 689 -48.07 -13.51 -31.47
N ASP A 690 -49.10 -12.66 -31.49
CA ASP A 690 -50.14 -12.46 -30.46
C ASP A 690 -49.84 -12.56 -28.94
N GLY A 691 -49.97 -11.41 -28.27
CA GLY A 691 -51.09 -11.18 -27.33
C GLY A 691 -50.82 -11.34 -25.83
N LEU A 692 -51.03 -10.27 -25.06
CA LEU A 692 -52.02 -10.16 -23.97
C LEU A 692 -51.93 -8.78 -23.27
N PHE A 693 -53.06 -8.05 -23.35
CA PHE A 693 -53.48 -6.79 -22.71
C PHE A 693 -53.81 -6.95 -21.20
N PRO A 694 -54.28 -5.94 -20.42
CA PRO A 694 -54.24 -4.45 -20.53
C PRO A 694 -54.13 -3.66 -19.17
N ASP A 695 -54.19 -2.33 -19.30
CA ASP A 695 -54.87 -1.31 -18.46
C ASP A 695 -54.21 -0.76 -17.18
N LEU A 696 -53.83 0.53 -17.20
CA LEU A 696 -54.26 1.53 -16.20
C LEU A 696 -54.38 2.95 -16.83
N PRO A 697 -55.33 3.79 -16.34
CA PRO A 697 -55.75 5.05 -16.99
C PRO A 697 -55.18 6.34 -16.37
N ASP A 698 -55.13 7.38 -17.20
CA ASP A 698 -54.93 8.81 -16.88
C ASP A 698 -56.23 9.45 -16.33
N PRO A 699 -56.18 10.44 -15.41
CA PRO A 699 -56.73 11.74 -15.79
C PRO A 699 -56.12 13.00 -15.14
N GLU A 700 -56.16 14.08 -15.93
CA GLU A 700 -55.96 15.50 -15.61
C GLU A 700 -57.04 16.16 -14.68
N ASP A 701 -56.58 17.25 -14.04
CA ASP A 701 -57.25 18.47 -13.50
C ASP A 701 -57.62 18.67 -11.99
N PRO A 702 -57.43 19.90 -11.44
CA PRO A 702 -57.21 20.24 -10.01
C PRO A 702 -58.41 21.04 -9.40
N PRO A 703 -58.34 21.94 -8.37
CA PRO A 703 -57.38 22.24 -7.27
C PRO A 703 -58.07 22.36 -5.87
N VAL A 704 -57.32 22.48 -4.75
CA VAL A 704 -57.77 23.26 -3.56
C VAL A 704 -56.59 23.91 -2.82
N ASP A 705 -56.73 25.23 -2.64
CA ASP A 705 -55.91 26.23 -1.95
C ASP A 705 -56.16 26.25 -0.43
N HIS A 706 -55.11 26.31 0.38
CA HIS A 706 -55.15 26.95 1.70
C HIS A 706 -53.80 27.65 2.03
N GLY A 707 -53.73 28.94 1.72
CA GLY A 707 -53.38 30.00 2.70
C GLY A 707 -51.90 30.17 3.10
N GLY A 708 -51.27 31.25 2.61
CA GLY A 708 -49.96 31.76 3.04
C GLY A 708 -49.93 32.42 4.45
N PRO A 709 -48.93 33.26 4.79
CA PRO A 709 -48.38 34.31 3.91
C PRO A 709 -46.85 34.27 3.71
N ALA A 710 -46.47 34.95 2.63
CA ALA A 710 -45.13 35.21 2.13
C ALA A 710 -44.39 36.30 2.93
N ASP A 711 -43.08 36.37 2.74
CA ASP A 711 -42.40 37.60 2.31
C ASP A 711 -41.05 37.28 1.61
N ASP A 712 -40.86 37.95 0.46
CA ASP A 712 -39.62 38.38 -0.21
C ASP A 712 -38.46 37.41 -0.45
N MET A 713 -38.29 36.96 -1.70
CA MET A 713 -37.42 37.63 -2.69
C MET A 713 -37.38 36.82 -4.00
N GLY A 714 -37.94 37.40 -5.06
CA GLY A 714 -37.69 36.98 -6.43
C GLY A 714 -37.15 38.16 -7.23
N LEU A 715 -36.16 37.88 -8.09
CA LEU A 715 -35.83 38.53 -9.37
C LEU A 715 -34.31 38.64 -9.55
N GLY A 716 -33.72 37.65 -10.24
CA GLY A 716 -32.31 37.72 -10.63
C GLY A 716 -31.81 36.69 -11.65
N TRP A 717 -32.66 35.87 -12.27
CA TRP A 717 -32.21 34.72 -13.10
C TRP A 717 -32.70 34.73 -14.56
N ALA A 718 -33.21 35.86 -15.05
CA ALA A 718 -33.57 36.01 -16.45
C ALA A 718 -32.66 37.06 -17.11
N LEU A 719 -31.38 36.72 -17.36
CA LEU A 719 -30.52 37.46 -18.32
C LEU A 719 -29.18 36.80 -18.73
N SER A 720 -29.02 35.46 -18.66
CA SER A 720 -27.72 34.82 -18.98
C SER A 720 -27.71 33.80 -20.14
N VAL A 721 -28.84 33.48 -20.78
CA VAL A 721 -28.92 32.43 -21.83
C VAL A 721 -28.96 33.01 -23.26
N MET A 722 -28.31 34.14 -23.51
CA MET A 722 -28.40 34.86 -24.79
C MET A 722 -27.05 35.21 -25.49
N PRO A 723 -25.94 34.47 -25.27
CA PRO A 723 -24.87 34.51 -26.26
C PRO A 723 -24.22 33.14 -26.60
N LEU A 724 -25.00 32.08 -26.84
CA LEU A 724 -24.47 30.79 -27.31
C LEU A 724 -25.12 30.23 -28.61
N LEU A 725 -26.03 31.00 -29.23
CA LEU A 725 -26.62 30.66 -30.53
C LEU A 725 -26.07 31.47 -31.72
N ALA A 726 -24.96 32.19 -31.54
CA ALA A 726 -24.40 33.06 -32.59
C ALA A 726 -22.99 32.65 -33.09
N ALA A 727 -22.46 31.50 -32.65
CA ALA A 727 -21.09 31.06 -32.99
C ALA A 727 -21.01 29.71 -33.72
N ALA A 728 -22.11 29.21 -34.30
CA ALA A 728 -22.11 27.94 -35.04
C ALA A 728 -22.43 28.03 -36.54
N GLY A 729 -22.55 29.23 -37.12
CA GLY A 729 -22.34 29.49 -38.56
C GLY A 729 -22.85 28.46 -39.58
N LEU A 730 -23.99 27.81 -39.34
CA LEU A 730 -24.62 26.82 -40.22
C LEU A 730 -26.13 27.07 -40.17
N GLY A 731 -26.69 27.31 -41.36
CA GLY A 731 -28.13 27.50 -41.57
C GLY A 731 -28.84 26.23 -41.98
#